data_AF-A0A5B9YGY7-F1
#
_entry.id   AF-A0A5B9YGY7-F1
#
_cell.length_a   1.000
_cell.length_b   1.000
_cell.length_c   1.000
_cell.angle_alpha   90.00
_cell.angle_beta   90.00
_cell.angle_gamma   90.00
#
_symmetry.space_group_name_H-M   'P 1'
#
loop_
_entity.id
_entity.type
_entity.pdbx_description
1 polymer ?
#
loop_
_entity_poly.entity_id
_entity_poly.type
_entity_poly.pdbx_seq_one_letter_code
_entity_poly.pdbx_strand_id
1 'polypeptide(L)'
;MNISGIRPRQGFYDSVIPQEPEKEKVYKLNQVAIRLVDMPPLLSDTPMDGPEAAVKVMADMLKDYDREVVAIVNLQSDGRPINMNVVSMGALDQSVAHPREIFKSTILSNAASIMLVHNHPSGRLVPSTEDIVLTDRVKQLSDLIGVRFLDHVIVGPGKDYYSFHQKEQMPLSSLTLTKELNDIELEGFRVAENTVQKEAKMTATLTVAECSEFHSMGEEHNGIKTVKEAMEIFESIPPERMNGIPAIGVRVANEEAPELFSEIDIFNGKRFDMETLSYVPEIRNNWDAQKLIAELIHAYPEAEIVGEIPEGVQKKIQFIESREKQADQLKAVTDQLEKGVVEVFQSDKYKQFLDTMAKFPRYSVNNSILIMMQRPDASLCQSFTGWKEMGRYVKKGEKGISILAPAPYKIEREQTRLDDKGKPVLDADGEPVMEKVEVTIRAFKVVKTFDVSQTDGKELPSIGPDELVGSIEGYPKLLQALQEISPVPVTFEQIDGEAKGFYHQEDKRIAIQDGMSEVQTIKTLLHEMAHQKLHDKDAVAAADHVSRNGKEVEAESVAYVVCQHYGINTSDYSFSYVAGWSEGKETPELKSSLDKIRQTAADFIYQIDQKLQVLQADREQGFIPVVPDSQEEVPNPDLKVAVDKALENLDKKRTQAKKKTSVKSRIKEKAEKSETTPKKTRTSKTKEERA
;
A
#
# COMPACT_ATOMS: atom_id res chain seq x y z
N MET A 1 70.16 60.33 29.28
CA MET A 1 69.41 59.39 28.43
C MET A 1 68.40 58.67 29.32
N ASN A 2 67.12 59.00 29.22
CA ASN A 2 66.14 58.38 28.30
C ASN A 2 65.81 56.94 28.77
N ILE A 3 64.59 56.51 29.06
CA ILE A 3 63.26 56.95 28.61
C ILE A 3 62.20 56.55 29.65
N SER A 4 61.47 57.57 30.07
CA SER A 4 60.03 57.58 30.37
C SER A 4 59.21 56.38 29.83
N GLY A 5 58.73 55.51 30.72
CA GLY A 5 57.60 54.63 30.45
C GLY A 5 56.30 55.26 30.95
N ILE A 6 55.59 55.93 30.05
CA ILE A 6 54.24 56.48 30.25
C ILE A 6 53.32 55.35 30.74
N ARG A 7 52.72 55.48 31.94
CA ARG A 7 51.57 54.64 32.32
C ARG A 7 50.40 55.03 31.40
N PRO A 8 49.72 54.08 30.73
CA PRO A 8 48.56 54.41 29.91
C PRO A 8 47.49 55.07 30.78
N ARG A 9 46.78 56.06 30.21
CA ARG A 9 45.59 56.65 30.84
C ARG A 9 44.57 55.55 31.13
N GLN A 10 43.80 55.79 32.18
CA GLN A 10 42.81 54.89 32.82
C GLN A 10 41.80 54.24 31.84
N GLY A 11 41.64 54.75 30.62
CA GLY A 11 40.77 54.20 29.58
C GLY A 11 41.32 52.99 28.79
N PHE A 12 42.51 52.47 29.08
CA PHE A 12 43.00 51.24 28.43
C PHE A 12 42.37 49.95 28.99
N TYR A 13 41.81 50.00 30.21
CA TYR A 13 41.14 48.85 30.85
C TYR A 13 39.61 48.89 30.75
N ASP A 14 39.02 49.92 30.12
CA ASP A 14 37.56 50.03 29.96
C ASP A 14 36.99 49.11 28.87
N SER A 15 37.84 48.38 28.14
CA SER A 15 37.41 47.37 27.15
C SER A 15 37.56 45.93 27.64
N VAL A 16 38.02 45.71 28.87
CA VAL A 16 37.97 44.37 29.50
C VAL A 16 36.64 44.26 30.23
N ILE A 17 35.60 43.91 29.47
CA ILE A 17 34.38 43.36 30.07
C ILE A 17 34.86 42.17 30.91
N PRO A 18 34.60 42.14 32.24
CA PRO A 18 34.82 40.92 33.00
C PRO A 18 34.01 39.85 32.29
N GLN A 19 34.67 38.86 31.68
CA GLN A 19 33.97 37.66 31.29
C GLN A 19 33.33 37.16 32.57
N GLU A 20 32.01 37.33 32.68
CA GLU A 20 31.24 36.62 33.70
C GLU A 20 31.72 35.18 33.61
N PRO A 21 32.07 34.53 34.74
CA PRO A 21 32.46 33.13 34.70
C PRO A 21 31.40 32.44 33.86
N GLU A 22 31.83 31.80 32.75
CA GLU A 22 30.94 31.08 31.85
C GLU A 22 29.95 30.37 32.75
N LYS A 23 28.68 30.81 32.75
CA LYS A 23 27.66 30.12 33.53
C LYS A 23 27.77 28.70 33.01
N GLU A 24 28.28 27.79 33.84
CA GLU A 24 28.25 26.37 33.55
C GLU A 24 26.87 26.16 32.95
N LYS A 25 26.81 25.72 31.69
CA LYS A 25 25.53 25.46 31.05
C LYS A 25 24.89 24.40 31.91
N VAL A 26 24.09 24.84 32.88
CA VAL A 26 23.30 23.95 33.72
C VAL A 26 22.33 23.39 32.71
N TYR A 27 22.62 22.18 32.24
CA TYR A 27 21.74 21.45 31.37
C TYR A 27 20.47 21.19 32.17
N LYS A 28 19.50 22.09 32.02
CA LYS A 28 18.22 22.00 32.69
C LYS A 28 17.45 20.89 32.00
N LEU A 29 17.45 19.70 32.59
CA LEU A 29 16.53 18.64 32.21
C LEU A 29 15.16 18.95 32.83
N ASN A 30 14.21 19.40 32.01
CA ASN A 30 12.85 19.60 32.47
C ASN A 30 12.22 18.23 32.77
N GLN A 31 11.88 18.00 34.04
CA GLN A 31 11.08 16.85 34.42
C GLN A 31 9.60 17.16 34.14
N VAL A 32 8.98 16.36 33.28
CA VAL A 32 7.56 16.47 32.94
C VAL A 32 6.85 15.17 33.33
N ALA A 33 5.60 15.28 33.76
CA ALA A 33 4.71 14.15 33.99
C ALA A 33 3.54 14.23 33.00
N ILE A 34 3.22 13.11 32.36
CA ILE A 34 2.06 13.00 31.46
C ILE A 34 0.90 12.42 32.28
N ARG A 35 -0.27 13.05 32.23
CA ARG A 35 -1.48 12.58 32.92
C ARG A 35 -2.66 12.64 31.96
N LEU A 36 -3.53 11.64 32.00
CA LEU A 36 -4.85 11.69 31.37
C LEU A 36 -5.73 12.72 32.09
N VAL A 37 -6.42 13.55 31.31
CA VAL A 37 -7.38 14.54 31.82
C VAL A 37 -8.78 14.03 31.51
N ASP A 38 -9.59 13.88 32.56
CA ASP A 38 -10.95 13.36 32.42
C ASP A 38 -11.87 14.44 31.81
N MET A 39 -12.63 14.03 30.79
CA MET A 39 -13.67 14.83 30.13
C MET A 39 -15.06 14.43 30.65
N PRO A 40 -16.12 15.23 30.40
CA PRO A 40 -17.48 14.84 30.75
C PRO A 40 -17.81 13.43 30.21
N PRO A 41 -18.34 12.52 31.05
CA PRO A 41 -18.57 11.14 30.64
C PRO A 41 -19.70 11.05 29.61
N LEU A 42 -19.57 10.12 28.67
CA LEU A 42 -20.70 9.72 27.84
C LEU A 42 -21.69 8.93 28.68
N LEU A 43 -22.96 9.35 28.65
CA LEU A 43 -24.05 8.68 29.36
C LEU A 43 -24.78 7.73 28.42
N SER A 44 -25.14 6.56 28.95
CA SER A 44 -25.88 5.53 28.24
C SER A 44 -27.04 5.03 29.10
N ASP A 45 -28.20 4.84 28.48
CA ASP A 45 -29.37 4.25 29.13
C ASP A 45 -29.18 2.75 29.43
N THR A 46 -28.22 2.10 28.76
CA THR A 46 -27.80 0.72 28.99
C THR A 46 -26.43 0.67 29.68
N PRO A 47 -26.21 -0.23 30.67
CA PRO A 47 -24.88 -0.44 31.26
C PRO A 47 -23.82 -0.69 30.17
N MET A 48 -22.66 -0.04 30.28
CA MET A 48 -21.52 -0.28 29.38
C MET A 48 -20.68 -1.45 29.91
N ASP A 49 -21.20 -2.67 29.80
CA ASP A 49 -20.59 -3.89 30.32
C ASP A 49 -19.89 -4.75 29.26
N GLY A 50 -19.80 -4.27 28.02
CA GLY A 50 -19.07 -4.95 26.95
C GLY A 50 -18.84 -4.10 25.68
N PRO A 51 -18.10 -4.66 24.71
CA PRO A 51 -17.78 -4.03 23.43
C PRO A 51 -18.99 -3.50 22.65
N GLU A 52 -20.09 -4.25 22.62
CA GLU A 52 -21.30 -3.91 21.89
C GLU A 52 -22.01 -2.68 22.48
N ALA A 53 -22.02 -2.58 23.81
CA ALA A 53 -22.57 -1.42 24.50
C ALA A 53 -21.73 -0.17 24.23
N ALA A 54 -20.39 -0.30 24.17
CA ALA A 54 -19.49 0.79 23.80
C ALA A 54 -19.74 1.25 22.36
N VAL A 55 -19.82 0.33 21.40
CA VAL A 55 -20.09 0.64 19.98
C VAL A 55 -21.41 1.40 19.83
N LYS A 56 -22.46 1.00 20.54
CA LYS A 56 -23.76 1.68 20.48
C LYS A 56 -23.69 3.13 20.94
N VAL A 57 -23.02 3.39 22.07
CA VAL A 57 -22.83 4.75 22.62
C VAL A 57 -21.96 5.59 21.68
N MET A 58 -20.93 4.98 21.10
CA MET A 58 -20.06 5.62 20.11
C MET A 58 -20.80 5.96 18.83
N ALA A 59 -21.67 5.07 18.32
CA ALA A 59 -22.50 5.34 17.15
C ALA A 59 -23.45 6.52 17.41
N ASP A 60 -24.08 6.57 18.58
CA ASP A 60 -24.95 7.69 18.95
C ASP A 60 -24.21 9.02 19.11
N MET A 61 -22.94 9.01 19.55
CA MET A 61 -22.12 10.21 19.64
C MET A 61 -21.61 10.66 18.27
N LEU A 62 -21.12 9.72 17.46
CA LEU A 62 -20.41 9.99 16.21
C LEU A 62 -21.35 10.29 15.03
N LYS A 63 -22.64 9.94 15.10
CA LYS A 63 -23.60 10.16 14.01
C LYS A 63 -23.82 11.62 13.63
N ASP A 64 -23.63 12.54 14.58
CA ASP A 64 -23.90 13.98 14.39
C ASP A 64 -22.65 14.75 13.92
N TYR A 65 -21.51 14.06 13.77
CA TYR A 65 -20.29 14.68 13.27
C TYR A 65 -20.34 14.83 11.75
N ASP A 66 -20.05 16.04 11.27
CA ASP A 66 -20.02 16.43 9.85
C ASP A 66 -18.73 15.99 9.12
N ARG A 67 -17.84 15.31 9.84
CA ARG A 67 -16.50 14.89 9.41
C ARG A 67 -16.17 13.52 9.98
N GLU A 68 -15.20 12.85 9.38
CA GLU A 68 -14.69 11.59 9.91
C GLU A 68 -13.94 11.79 11.22
N VAL A 69 -14.27 10.98 12.21
CA VAL A 69 -13.67 11.00 13.54
C VAL A 69 -13.26 9.59 13.89
N VAL A 70 -11.98 9.41 14.19
CA VAL A 70 -11.40 8.15 14.65
C VAL A 70 -11.20 8.23 16.15
N ALA A 71 -11.79 7.28 16.85
CA ALA A 71 -11.69 7.12 18.29
C ALA A 71 -11.14 5.74 18.64
N ILE A 72 -10.41 5.68 19.74
CA ILE A 72 -9.94 4.44 20.36
C ILE A 72 -10.71 4.24 21.66
N VAL A 73 -11.23 3.04 21.86
CA VAL A 73 -11.86 2.61 23.11
C VAL A 73 -10.89 1.68 23.83
N ASN A 74 -10.49 2.07 25.04
CA ASN A 74 -9.57 1.32 25.88
C ASN A 74 -10.39 0.47 26.87
N LEU A 75 -10.07 -0.83 26.97
CA LEU A 75 -10.88 -1.81 27.68
C LEU A 75 -10.05 -2.56 28.75
N GLN A 76 -10.73 -2.98 29.82
CA GLN A 76 -10.17 -3.85 30.86
C GLN A 76 -10.06 -5.30 30.38
N SER A 77 -9.47 -6.17 31.20
CA SER A 77 -9.32 -7.60 30.92
C SER A 77 -10.65 -8.35 30.88
N ASP A 78 -11.70 -7.82 31.51
CA ASP A 78 -13.07 -8.35 31.49
C ASP A 78 -13.93 -7.77 30.34
N GLY A 79 -13.36 -6.91 29.50
CA GLY A 79 -14.05 -6.28 28.36
C GLY A 79 -14.81 -4.99 28.69
N ARG A 80 -14.70 -4.46 29.91
CA ARG A 80 -15.36 -3.18 30.27
C ARG A 80 -14.58 -1.96 29.77
N PRO A 81 -15.24 -0.93 29.20
CA PRO A 81 -14.57 0.32 28.80
C PRO A 81 -13.96 1.07 29.99
N ILE A 82 -12.70 1.44 29.86
CA ILE A 82 -11.96 2.32 30.79
C ILE A 82 -12.21 3.77 30.41
N ASN A 83 -11.93 4.11 29.15
CA ASN A 83 -12.16 5.41 28.56
C ASN A 83 -12.18 5.30 27.03
N MET A 84 -12.51 6.42 26.39
CA MET A 84 -12.34 6.62 24.97
C MET A 84 -11.46 7.85 24.73
N ASN A 85 -10.75 7.85 23.61
CA ASN A 85 -10.03 9.03 23.15
C ASN A 85 -10.29 9.24 21.65
N VAL A 86 -10.62 10.47 21.28
CA VAL A 86 -10.70 10.88 19.87
C VAL A 86 -9.27 11.15 19.40
N VAL A 87 -8.76 10.31 18.52
CA VAL A 87 -7.36 10.32 18.08
C VAL A 87 -7.17 11.20 16.86
N SER A 88 -8.16 11.23 15.98
CA SER A 88 -8.12 12.06 14.78
C SER A 88 -9.53 12.57 14.46
N MET A 89 -9.61 13.82 14.03
CA MET A 89 -10.78 14.41 13.41
C MET A 89 -10.34 14.91 12.05
N GLY A 90 -10.84 14.27 11.01
CA GLY A 90 -10.46 14.48 9.62
C GLY A 90 -11.08 15.71 8.96
N ALA A 91 -10.85 15.81 7.65
CA ALA A 91 -11.63 16.68 6.77
C ALA A 91 -12.98 16.01 6.42
N LEU A 92 -13.72 16.54 5.43
CA LEU A 92 -15.05 16.06 5.04
C LEU A 92 -15.12 14.55 4.70
N ASP A 93 -14.01 13.92 4.31
CA ASP A 93 -14.01 12.58 3.70
C ASP A 93 -12.81 11.66 4.06
N GLN A 94 -11.88 12.08 4.93
CA GLN A 94 -10.79 11.22 5.39
C GLN A 94 -10.19 11.69 6.73
N SER A 95 -9.80 10.74 7.58
CA SER A 95 -9.10 11.00 8.85
C SER A 95 -7.72 10.33 8.89
N VAL A 96 -6.66 11.12 9.10
CA VAL A 96 -5.30 10.59 9.24
C VAL A 96 -5.05 10.28 10.71
N ALA A 97 -5.20 9.01 11.12
CA ALA A 97 -4.88 8.56 12.48
C ALA A 97 -3.51 7.88 12.51
N HIS A 98 -2.52 8.52 13.14
CA HIS A 98 -1.20 7.91 13.29
C HIS A 98 -1.18 6.93 14.49
N PRO A 99 -0.65 5.70 14.37
CA PRO A 99 -0.67 4.71 15.46
C PRO A 99 -0.07 5.22 16.78
N ARG A 100 0.99 6.05 16.71
CA ARG A 100 1.56 6.72 17.90
C ARG A 100 0.52 7.46 18.73
N GLU A 101 -0.42 8.16 18.09
CA GLU A 101 -1.46 8.92 18.78
C GLU A 101 -2.55 8.00 19.35
N ILE A 102 -2.86 6.91 18.64
CA ILE A 102 -3.80 5.86 19.10
C ILE A 102 -3.30 5.26 20.42
N PHE A 103 -2.05 4.81 20.43
CA PHE A 103 -1.47 4.10 21.58
C PHE A 103 -1.13 4.99 22.78
N LYS A 104 -1.06 6.32 22.65
CA LYS A 104 -0.83 7.22 23.80
C LYS A 104 -1.87 6.99 24.89
N SER A 105 -3.15 7.02 24.52
CA SER A 105 -4.23 6.83 25.49
C SER A 105 -4.25 5.41 26.03
N THR A 106 -4.01 4.41 25.18
CA THR A 106 -3.96 2.98 25.53
C THR A 106 -2.92 2.69 26.60
N ILE A 107 -1.69 3.18 26.41
CA ILE A 107 -0.58 2.97 27.34
C ILE A 107 -0.85 3.71 28.66
N LEU A 108 -1.29 4.96 28.60
CA LEU A 108 -1.58 5.75 29.80
C LEU A 108 -2.78 5.21 30.62
N SER A 109 -3.68 4.47 29.97
CA SER A 109 -4.89 3.92 30.60
C SER A 109 -4.70 2.51 31.17
N ASN A 110 -3.52 1.90 31.02
CA ASN A 110 -3.27 0.49 31.35
C ASN A 110 -4.30 -0.46 30.71
N ALA A 111 -4.65 -0.21 29.44
CA ALA A 111 -5.65 -1.00 28.74
C ALA A 111 -5.15 -2.44 28.50
N ALA A 112 -6.00 -3.43 28.81
CA ALA A 112 -5.71 -4.83 28.50
C ALA A 112 -6.06 -5.16 27.04
N SER A 113 -7.06 -4.46 26.50
CA SER A 113 -7.48 -4.59 25.11
C SER A 113 -7.99 -3.27 24.55
N ILE A 114 -8.04 -3.15 23.23
CA ILE A 114 -8.43 -1.94 22.53
C ILE A 114 -9.37 -2.24 21.35
N MET A 115 -10.18 -1.24 21.00
CA MET A 115 -11.08 -1.26 19.85
C MET A 115 -11.05 0.08 19.13
N LEU A 116 -10.84 0.05 17.82
CA LEU A 116 -10.85 1.25 16.98
C LEU A 116 -12.27 1.49 16.48
N VAL A 117 -12.73 2.73 16.50
CA VAL A 117 -14.07 3.11 16.03
C VAL A 117 -13.98 4.38 15.21
N HIS A 118 -14.60 4.42 14.05
CA HIS A 118 -14.73 5.67 13.28
C HIS A 118 -16.06 5.77 12.55
N ASN A 119 -16.48 6.99 12.24
CA ASN A 119 -17.68 7.25 11.43
C ASN A 119 -17.31 7.60 9.99
N HIS A 120 -18.20 7.23 9.06
CA HIS A 120 -18.23 7.77 7.70
C HIS A 120 -19.42 8.74 7.59
N PRO A 121 -19.20 10.07 7.48
CA PRO A 121 -20.27 11.06 7.29
C PRO A 121 -21.15 10.80 6.06
N SER A 122 -20.59 10.11 5.05
CA SER A 122 -21.31 9.67 3.85
C SER A 122 -22.38 8.60 4.12
N GLY A 123 -22.33 7.95 5.29
CA GLY A 123 -23.18 6.83 5.67
C GLY A 123 -22.89 5.51 4.96
N ARG A 124 -21.82 5.44 4.15
CA ARG A 124 -21.35 4.18 3.59
C ARG A 124 -20.61 3.40 4.68
N LEU A 125 -20.89 2.10 4.80
CA LEU A 125 -20.26 1.22 5.81
C LEU A 125 -19.14 0.35 5.23
N VAL A 126 -18.70 0.65 4.01
CA VAL A 126 -17.64 -0.12 3.35
C VAL A 126 -16.29 0.49 3.74
N PRO A 127 -15.36 -0.28 4.32
CA PRO A 127 -14.05 0.24 4.70
C PRO A 127 -13.29 0.76 3.47
N SER A 128 -12.63 1.89 3.64
CA SER A 128 -11.67 2.42 2.67
C SER A 128 -10.37 1.60 2.67
N THR A 129 -9.55 1.75 1.65
CA THR A 129 -8.20 1.16 1.63
C THR A 129 -7.35 1.65 2.81
N GLU A 130 -7.56 2.89 3.23
CA GLU A 130 -6.84 3.50 4.36
C GLU A 130 -7.30 2.89 5.70
N ASP A 131 -8.60 2.61 5.85
CA ASP A 131 -9.13 1.91 7.01
C ASP A 131 -8.49 0.53 7.17
N ILE A 132 -8.36 -0.21 6.07
CA ILE A 132 -7.73 -1.54 6.06
C ILE A 132 -6.25 -1.45 6.45
N VAL A 133 -5.50 -0.52 5.87
CA VAL A 133 -4.07 -0.32 6.17
C VAL A 133 -3.86 0.13 7.61
N LEU A 134 -4.73 1.01 8.12
CA LEU A 134 -4.70 1.45 9.51
C LEU A 134 -4.97 0.29 10.46
N THR A 135 -5.99 -0.53 10.17
CA THR A 135 -6.33 -1.73 10.95
C THR A 135 -5.14 -2.68 11.06
N ASP A 136 -4.47 -2.96 9.94
CA ASP A 136 -3.30 -3.85 9.89
C ASP A 136 -2.13 -3.30 10.71
N ARG A 137 -1.83 -2.01 10.56
CA ARG A 137 -0.77 -1.36 11.34
C ARG A 137 -1.06 -1.35 12.84
N VAL A 138 -2.29 -1.00 13.22
CA VAL A 138 -2.70 -0.96 14.64
C VAL A 138 -2.62 -2.36 15.23
N LYS A 139 -3.07 -3.38 14.52
CA LYS A 139 -2.99 -4.76 15.00
C LYS A 139 -1.55 -5.24 15.19
N GLN A 140 -0.69 -5.07 14.17
CA GLN A 140 0.71 -5.50 14.29
C GLN A 140 1.42 -4.82 15.46
N LEU A 141 1.13 -3.53 15.68
CA LEU A 141 1.67 -2.78 16.81
C LEU A 141 1.06 -3.19 18.15
N SER A 142 -0.24 -3.49 18.20
CA SER A 142 -0.92 -3.94 19.41
C SER A 142 -0.34 -5.27 19.89
N ASP A 143 -0.09 -6.19 18.95
CA ASP A 143 0.53 -7.47 19.24
C ASP A 143 1.97 -7.30 19.73
N LEU A 144 2.73 -6.38 19.12
CA LEU A 144 4.09 -6.05 19.54
C LEU A 144 4.17 -5.51 20.97
N ILE A 145 3.22 -4.66 21.37
CA ILE A 145 3.19 -4.08 22.73
C ILE A 145 2.43 -4.93 23.75
N GLY A 146 1.86 -6.06 23.33
CA GLY A 146 1.12 -6.99 24.20
C GLY A 146 -0.28 -6.51 24.60
N VAL A 147 -0.91 -5.63 23.82
CA VAL A 147 -2.30 -5.18 24.04
C VAL A 147 -3.19 -5.83 22.98
N ARG A 148 -4.27 -6.49 23.39
CA ARG A 148 -5.13 -7.22 22.45
C ARG A 148 -5.99 -6.26 21.62
N PHE A 149 -5.89 -6.31 20.30
CA PHE A 149 -6.78 -5.58 19.40
C PHE A 149 -8.05 -6.41 19.10
N LEU A 150 -9.20 -5.95 19.58
CA LEU A 150 -10.46 -6.70 19.52
C LEU A 150 -11.20 -6.50 18.21
N ASP A 151 -11.35 -5.24 17.77
CA ASP A 151 -12.12 -4.91 16.57
C ASP A 151 -11.76 -3.53 16.02
N HIS A 152 -12.08 -3.34 14.74
CA HIS A 152 -12.23 -2.05 14.10
C HIS A 152 -13.68 -1.91 13.64
N VAL A 153 -14.38 -0.90 14.13
CA VAL A 153 -15.81 -0.71 13.90
C VAL A 153 -16.06 0.60 13.15
N ILE A 154 -16.70 0.51 11.99
CA ILE A 154 -17.16 1.68 11.23
C ILE A 154 -18.63 1.92 11.55
N VAL A 155 -18.98 3.10 12.04
CA VAL A 155 -20.36 3.46 12.39
C VAL A 155 -20.97 4.36 11.32
N GLY A 156 -22.22 4.05 10.95
CA GLY A 156 -23.02 4.82 10.00
C GLY A 156 -24.21 5.51 10.68
N PRO A 157 -25.00 6.31 9.94
CA PRO A 157 -26.19 6.95 10.49
C PRO A 157 -27.23 5.90 10.91
N GLY A 158 -27.64 5.94 12.18
CA GLY A 158 -28.65 5.02 12.74
C GLY A 158 -28.05 3.91 13.60
N LYS A 159 -28.49 2.67 13.40
CA LYS A 159 -28.01 1.48 14.14
C LYS A 159 -27.04 0.60 13.34
N ASP A 160 -26.73 1.00 12.11
CA ASP A 160 -25.93 0.18 11.21
C ASP A 160 -24.43 0.43 11.44
N TYR A 161 -23.66 -0.65 11.50
CA TYR A 161 -22.21 -0.62 11.69
C TYR A 161 -21.53 -1.72 10.85
N TYR A 162 -20.23 -1.55 10.63
CA TYR A 162 -19.34 -2.52 10.03
C TYR A 162 -18.30 -2.96 11.05
N SER A 163 -18.16 -4.25 11.28
CA SER A 163 -17.14 -4.81 12.18
C SER A 163 -16.15 -5.65 11.38
N PHE A 164 -14.86 -5.31 11.47
CA PHE A 164 -13.80 -6.09 10.83
C PHE A 164 -13.71 -7.51 11.42
N HIS A 165 -13.97 -7.65 12.72
CA HIS A 165 -14.01 -8.94 13.41
C HIS A 165 -15.18 -9.81 12.94
N GLN A 166 -16.42 -9.29 12.91
CA GLN A 166 -17.62 -10.05 12.47
C GLN A 166 -17.57 -10.45 10.99
N LYS A 167 -16.82 -9.71 10.18
CA LYS A 167 -16.61 -10.02 8.76
C LYS A 167 -15.37 -10.88 8.50
N GLU A 168 -14.68 -11.32 9.55
CA GLU A 168 -13.43 -12.10 9.49
C GLU A 168 -12.32 -11.42 8.67
N GLN A 169 -12.30 -10.09 8.65
CA GLN A 169 -11.34 -9.27 7.90
C GLN A 169 -10.22 -8.70 8.76
N MET A 170 -10.06 -9.22 9.99
CA MET A 170 -8.95 -8.85 10.85
C MET A 170 -7.63 -9.41 10.28
N PRO A 171 -6.58 -8.58 10.13
CA PRO A 171 -5.25 -9.06 9.75
C PRO A 171 -4.74 -10.09 10.78
N LEU A 172 -3.85 -11.03 10.43
CA LEU A 172 -3.39 -12.08 11.34
C LEU A 172 -1.92 -11.89 11.74
N SER A 173 -1.64 -12.22 13.00
CA SER A 173 -0.34 -12.13 13.65
C SER A 173 0.35 -13.49 13.73
N SER A 174 1.63 -13.50 13.34
CA SER A 174 2.62 -14.60 13.34
C SER A 174 2.75 -15.44 12.05
N LEU A 175 4.01 -15.64 11.65
CA LEU A 175 4.49 -16.25 10.40
C LEU A 175 5.41 -17.43 10.75
N THR A 176 5.34 -18.52 9.99
CA THR A 176 6.47 -19.42 9.77
C THR A 176 6.45 -19.93 8.34
N LEU A 177 7.62 -19.98 7.69
CA LEU A 177 7.80 -20.34 6.28
C LEU A 177 8.06 -21.85 6.13
N THR A 178 7.38 -22.50 5.18
CA THR A 178 7.72 -23.85 4.71
C THR A 178 8.06 -23.81 3.23
N LYS A 179 9.06 -24.61 2.83
CA LYS A 179 9.65 -24.60 1.48
C LYS A 179 9.15 -25.73 0.57
N GLU A 180 8.30 -26.62 1.07
CA GLU A 180 7.83 -27.79 0.34
C GLU A 180 6.34 -27.70 -0.04
N LEU A 181 6.05 -28.02 -1.30
CA LEU A 181 4.72 -27.89 -1.92
C LEU A 181 3.76 -29.02 -1.52
N ASN A 182 4.29 -30.13 -0.99
CA ASN A 182 3.52 -31.34 -0.68
C ASN A 182 2.95 -31.35 0.74
N ASP A 183 3.34 -30.41 1.61
CA ASP A 183 2.79 -30.25 2.97
C ASP A 183 1.44 -29.49 2.98
N ILE A 184 0.82 -29.32 1.82
CA ILE A 184 -0.39 -28.51 1.60
C ILE A 184 -1.62 -29.43 1.59
N GLU A 185 -2.31 -29.56 2.72
CA GLU A 185 -3.70 -30.07 2.73
C GLU A 185 -4.68 -28.88 2.67
N LEU A 186 -5.65 -28.96 1.76
CA LEU A 186 -6.62 -27.90 1.46
C LEU A 186 -8.04 -28.36 1.83
N GLU A 187 -8.41 -28.21 3.10
CA GLU A 187 -9.81 -28.23 3.53
C GLU A 187 -10.41 -26.83 3.35
N GLY A 188 -11.04 -26.59 2.22
CA GLY A 188 -11.60 -25.28 1.87
C GLY A 188 -12.92 -25.38 1.11
N PHE A 189 -13.85 -26.24 1.54
CA PHE A 189 -15.25 -26.23 1.13
C PHE A 189 -16.13 -26.95 2.18
N ARG A 190 -16.36 -26.32 3.33
CA ARG A 190 -17.53 -26.65 4.16
C ARG A 190 -18.38 -25.40 4.28
N VAL A 191 -19.43 -25.34 3.46
CA VAL A 191 -20.52 -24.39 3.69
C VAL A 191 -21.26 -24.90 4.92
N ALA A 192 -21.42 -24.03 5.91
CA ALA A 192 -22.14 -24.33 7.13
C ALA A 192 -23.59 -24.74 6.83
N GLU A 193 -23.92 -26.01 7.08
CA GLU A 193 -25.26 -26.42 7.47
C GLU A 193 -25.21 -26.82 8.93
N ASN A 194 -25.71 -25.93 9.79
CA ASN A 194 -26.02 -26.29 11.16
C ASN A 194 -27.29 -27.15 11.18
N THR A 195 -27.25 -28.18 12.02
CA THR A 195 -28.35 -29.03 12.52
C THR A 195 -28.59 -30.37 11.82
N VAL A 196 -27.67 -31.33 11.96
CA VAL A 196 -28.02 -32.78 11.96
C VAL A 196 -27.11 -33.51 12.96
N GLN A 197 -27.65 -34.55 13.60
CA GLN A 197 -26.94 -35.49 14.48
C GLN A 197 -25.59 -35.92 13.88
N LYS A 198 -24.62 -36.22 14.74
CA LYS A 198 -23.28 -36.73 14.38
C LYS A 198 -23.43 -38.01 13.54
N GLU A 199 -23.58 -37.88 12.23
CA GLU A 199 -23.49 -38.98 11.28
C GLU A 199 -22.02 -39.43 11.22
N ALA A 200 -21.80 -40.74 11.14
CA ALA A 200 -20.48 -41.33 11.11
C ALA A 200 -19.68 -40.78 9.92
N LYS A 201 -18.40 -40.46 10.13
CA LYS A 201 -17.54 -39.85 9.11
C LYS A 201 -17.25 -40.89 8.01
N MET A 202 -17.88 -40.70 6.85
CA MET A 202 -17.67 -41.55 5.67
C MET A 202 -16.52 -40.99 4.83
N THR A 203 -15.48 -41.78 4.59
CA THR A 203 -14.31 -41.41 3.79
C THR A 203 -14.31 -42.12 2.44
N ALA A 204 -13.96 -41.40 1.37
CA ALA A 204 -13.80 -41.97 0.04
C ALA A 204 -12.33 -42.30 -0.28
N THR A 205 -12.10 -43.44 -0.92
CA THR A 205 -10.82 -43.91 -1.45
C THR A 205 -11.02 -44.48 -2.85
N LEU A 206 -9.93 -44.59 -3.62
CA LEU A 206 -9.93 -45.25 -4.93
C LEU A 206 -9.61 -46.74 -4.78
N THR A 207 -10.12 -47.51 -5.73
CA THR A 207 -9.79 -48.92 -5.92
C THR A 207 -9.31 -49.13 -7.35
N VAL A 208 -8.36 -50.03 -7.56
CA VAL A 208 -7.85 -50.37 -8.90
C VAL A 208 -7.91 -51.87 -9.06
N ALA A 209 -8.63 -52.34 -10.07
CA ALA A 209 -8.83 -53.76 -10.31
C ALA A 209 -8.38 -54.13 -11.73
N GLU A 210 -7.71 -55.28 -11.86
CA GLU A 210 -7.29 -55.85 -13.13
C GLU A 210 -8.49 -56.31 -14.00
N CYS A 211 -9.65 -56.58 -13.40
CA CYS A 211 -10.85 -57.01 -14.12
C CYS A 211 -12.14 -56.44 -13.49
N SER A 212 -12.79 -55.49 -14.17
CA SER A 212 -14.07 -54.88 -13.77
C SER A 212 -15.24 -55.87 -13.56
N GLU A 213 -15.25 -57.02 -14.24
CA GLU A 213 -16.33 -57.99 -14.10
C GLU A 213 -16.18 -58.88 -12.85
N PHE A 214 -14.92 -59.16 -12.46
CA PHE A 214 -14.59 -60.06 -11.35
C PHE A 214 -13.31 -59.59 -10.65
N HIS A 215 -13.43 -58.57 -9.78
CA HIS A 215 -12.30 -58.00 -9.04
C HIS A 215 -11.46 -59.08 -8.32
N SER A 216 -12.13 -60.06 -7.69
CA SER A 216 -11.49 -61.15 -6.93
C SER A 216 -10.73 -62.19 -7.77
N MET A 217 -10.81 -62.12 -9.11
CA MET A 217 -10.16 -63.08 -10.01
C MET A 217 -8.81 -62.56 -10.55
N GLY A 218 -8.41 -61.33 -10.21
CA GLY A 218 -7.15 -60.69 -10.64
C GLY A 218 -6.47 -59.90 -9.52
N GLU A 219 -5.52 -59.03 -9.88
CA GLU A 219 -4.88 -58.08 -8.97
C GLU A 219 -5.85 -56.93 -8.61
N GLU A 220 -6.06 -56.70 -7.31
CA GLU A 220 -6.96 -55.67 -6.77
C GLU A 220 -6.24 -54.85 -5.70
N HIS A 221 -6.29 -53.53 -5.82
CA HIS A 221 -5.69 -52.58 -4.89
C HIS A 221 -6.78 -51.69 -4.29
N ASN A 222 -6.82 -51.60 -2.97
CA ASN A 222 -7.87 -50.90 -2.22
C ASN A 222 -7.30 -49.82 -1.31
N GLY A 223 -8.10 -48.81 -0.99
CA GLY A 223 -7.74 -47.77 -0.02
C GLY A 223 -6.77 -46.72 -0.54
N ILE A 224 -6.68 -46.55 -1.87
CA ILE A 224 -5.79 -45.60 -2.52
C ILE A 224 -6.32 -44.18 -2.27
N LYS A 225 -5.46 -43.28 -1.78
CA LYS A 225 -5.89 -41.93 -1.37
C LYS A 225 -5.79 -40.89 -2.47
N THR A 226 -4.99 -41.14 -3.51
CA THR A 226 -4.70 -40.16 -4.56
C THR A 226 -4.94 -40.72 -5.96
N VAL A 227 -5.44 -39.87 -6.86
CA VAL A 227 -5.64 -40.23 -8.27
C VAL A 227 -4.32 -40.63 -8.94
N LYS A 228 -3.22 -39.93 -8.62
CA LYS A 228 -1.90 -40.23 -9.19
C LYS A 228 -1.44 -41.65 -8.88
N GLU A 229 -1.56 -42.08 -7.63
CA GLU A 229 -1.21 -43.45 -7.22
C GLU A 229 -2.11 -44.49 -7.91
N ALA A 230 -3.42 -44.21 -8.02
CA ALA A 230 -4.34 -45.09 -8.74
C ALA A 230 -3.99 -45.23 -10.22
N MET A 231 -3.57 -44.15 -10.88
CA MET A 231 -3.13 -44.15 -12.28
C MET A 231 -1.84 -44.95 -12.46
N GLU A 232 -0.85 -44.77 -11.58
CA GLU A 232 0.42 -45.51 -11.65
C GLU A 232 0.18 -47.02 -11.51
N ILE A 233 -0.72 -47.43 -10.60
CA ILE A 233 -1.11 -48.84 -10.45
C ILE A 233 -1.86 -49.31 -11.71
N PHE A 234 -2.85 -48.55 -12.17
CA PHE A 234 -3.67 -48.89 -13.34
C PHE A 234 -2.84 -49.07 -14.62
N GLU A 235 -1.86 -48.19 -14.86
CA GLU A 235 -0.96 -48.26 -16.02
C GLU A 235 0.06 -49.40 -15.93
N SER A 236 0.37 -49.87 -14.71
CA SER A 236 1.28 -50.99 -14.49
C SER A 236 0.65 -52.37 -14.81
N ILE A 237 -0.69 -52.45 -14.91
CA ILE A 237 -1.43 -53.67 -15.19
C ILE A 237 -1.29 -54.01 -16.70
N PRO A 238 -0.64 -55.13 -17.06
CA PRO A 238 -0.47 -55.49 -18.47
C PRO A 238 -1.81 -55.88 -19.12
N PRO A 239 -2.13 -55.39 -20.33
CA PRO A 239 -3.40 -55.66 -21.00
C PRO A 239 -3.62 -57.14 -21.39
N GLU A 240 -2.59 -57.99 -21.26
CA GLU A 240 -2.61 -59.41 -21.63
C GLU A 240 -2.82 -60.36 -20.43
N ARG A 241 -2.81 -59.84 -19.20
CA ARG A 241 -2.68 -60.64 -17.97
C ARG A 241 -3.99 -61.35 -17.57
N MET A 242 -5.15 -60.80 -17.93
CA MET A 242 -6.43 -61.50 -18.04
C MET A 242 -7.25 -60.88 -19.19
N ASN A 243 -8.15 -61.65 -19.83
CA ASN A 243 -9.06 -61.15 -20.88
C ASN A 243 -10.13 -60.14 -20.36
N GLY A 244 -9.89 -59.49 -19.22
CA GLY A 244 -10.78 -58.54 -18.56
C GLY A 244 -10.43 -57.08 -18.89
N ILE A 245 -11.36 -56.17 -18.60
CA ILE A 245 -11.14 -54.72 -18.74
C ILE A 245 -10.70 -54.18 -17.38
N PRO A 246 -9.49 -53.62 -17.24
CA PRO A 246 -9.03 -53.04 -15.99
C PRO A 246 -9.87 -51.81 -15.63
N ALA A 247 -10.01 -51.53 -14.33
CA ALA A 247 -10.88 -50.48 -13.84
C ALA A 247 -10.32 -49.71 -12.64
N ILE A 248 -10.75 -48.46 -12.51
CA ILE A 248 -10.60 -47.64 -11.31
C ILE A 248 -11.99 -47.38 -10.75
N GLY A 249 -12.20 -47.78 -9.50
CA GLY A 249 -13.41 -47.58 -8.75
C GLY A 249 -13.27 -46.56 -7.62
N VAL A 250 -14.41 -46.18 -7.07
CA VAL A 250 -14.50 -45.35 -5.87
C VAL A 250 -15.17 -46.17 -4.79
N ARG A 251 -14.51 -46.27 -3.63
CA ARG A 251 -15.05 -46.88 -2.42
C ARG A 251 -15.31 -45.80 -1.37
N VAL A 252 -16.51 -45.76 -0.83
CA VAL A 252 -16.87 -44.93 0.34
C VAL A 252 -17.17 -45.86 1.51
N ALA A 253 -16.42 -45.71 2.60
CA ALA A 253 -16.55 -46.54 3.79
C ALA A 253 -16.67 -45.69 5.07
N ASN A 254 -17.27 -46.25 6.11
CA ASN A 254 -17.33 -45.64 7.43
C ASN A 254 -15.99 -45.83 8.17
N GLU A 255 -15.41 -44.76 8.72
CA GLU A 255 -14.18 -44.83 9.52
C GLU A 255 -14.29 -45.79 10.73
N GLU A 256 -15.47 -45.91 11.35
CA GLU A 256 -15.71 -46.75 12.53
C GLU A 256 -16.08 -48.21 12.19
N ALA A 257 -16.48 -48.47 10.94
CA ALA A 257 -16.89 -49.79 10.46
C ALA A 257 -16.50 -49.96 8.96
N PRO A 258 -15.21 -50.19 8.65
CA PRO A 258 -14.70 -50.22 7.28
C PRO A 258 -15.30 -51.34 6.40
N GLU A 259 -15.85 -52.39 7.02
CA GLU A 259 -16.58 -53.47 6.37
C GLU A 259 -17.93 -53.04 5.78
N LEU A 260 -18.47 -51.90 6.22
CA LEU A 260 -19.67 -51.28 5.65
C LEU A 260 -19.24 -50.23 4.64
N PHE A 261 -19.15 -50.64 3.36
CA PHE A 261 -18.74 -49.78 2.27
C PHE A 261 -19.67 -49.88 1.06
N SER A 262 -19.72 -48.80 0.30
CA SER A 262 -20.26 -48.77 -1.06
C SER A 262 -19.09 -48.62 -2.03
N GLU A 263 -19.07 -49.40 -3.10
CA GLU A 263 -18.02 -49.35 -4.11
C GLU A 263 -18.63 -49.44 -5.52
N ILE A 264 -18.07 -48.67 -6.45
CA ILE A 264 -18.48 -48.68 -7.85
C ILE A 264 -17.31 -48.35 -8.78
N ASP A 265 -17.19 -49.10 -9.88
CA ASP A 265 -16.24 -48.82 -10.95
C ASP A 265 -16.71 -47.63 -11.78
N ILE A 266 -15.88 -46.60 -11.86
CA ILE A 266 -16.19 -45.36 -12.57
C ILE A 266 -15.40 -45.21 -13.86
N PHE A 267 -14.21 -45.80 -13.95
CA PHE A 267 -13.33 -45.72 -15.11
C PHE A 267 -12.93 -47.12 -15.56
N ASN A 268 -13.40 -47.54 -16.72
CA ASN A 268 -13.22 -48.89 -17.25
C ASN A 268 -12.40 -48.83 -18.55
N GLY A 269 -11.14 -49.27 -18.51
CA GLY A 269 -10.22 -49.23 -19.65
C GLY A 269 -9.87 -47.81 -20.11
N LYS A 270 -10.75 -47.18 -20.91
CA LYS A 270 -10.60 -45.81 -21.43
C LYS A 270 -11.89 -45.00 -21.41
N ARG A 271 -12.90 -45.46 -20.67
CA ARG A 271 -14.21 -44.82 -20.61
C ARG A 271 -14.62 -44.58 -19.16
N PHE A 272 -15.21 -43.42 -18.90
CA PHE A 272 -15.94 -43.13 -17.68
C PHE A 272 -17.39 -43.57 -17.84
N ASP A 273 -17.87 -44.40 -16.92
CA ASP A 273 -19.28 -44.77 -16.86
C ASP A 273 -19.93 -44.03 -15.69
N MET A 274 -20.61 -42.92 -16.00
CA MET A 274 -21.23 -42.04 -15.01
C MET A 274 -22.68 -42.42 -14.71
N GLU A 275 -23.30 -43.25 -15.56
CA GLU A 275 -24.67 -43.73 -15.32
C GLU A 275 -24.71 -44.62 -14.08
N THR A 276 -23.63 -45.36 -13.80
CA THR A 276 -23.52 -46.25 -12.62
C THR A 276 -23.68 -45.50 -11.30
N LEU A 277 -23.23 -44.25 -11.23
CA LEU A 277 -23.36 -43.39 -10.05
C LEU A 277 -24.82 -43.08 -9.70
N SER A 278 -25.75 -43.20 -10.65
CA SER A 278 -27.18 -43.02 -10.36
C SER A 278 -27.72 -44.11 -9.43
N TYR A 279 -27.09 -45.30 -9.42
CA TYR A 279 -27.48 -46.44 -8.60
C TYR A 279 -26.82 -46.45 -7.21
N VAL A 280 -25.81 -45.61 -6.96
CA VAL A 280 -25.08 -45.56 -5.69
C VAL A 280 -25.06 -44.13 -5.11
N PRO A 281 -26.16 -43.68 -4.48
CA PRO A 281 -26.30 -42.33 -3.94
C PRO A 281 -25.23 -41.98 -2.90
N GLU A 282 -24.74 -42.96 -2.15
CA GLU A 282 -23.72 -42.81 -1.11
C GLU A 282 -22.41 -42.31 -1.72
N ILE A 283 -22.06 -42.74 -2.93
CA ILE A 283 -20.88 -42.28 -3.67
C ILE A 283 -21.20 -40.99 -4.41
N ARG A 284 -22.35 -40.94 -5.11
CA ARG A 284 -22.77 -39.78 -5.92
C ARG A 284 -22.82 -38.49 -5.12
N ASN A 285 -23.28 -38.53 -3.88
CA ASN A 285 -23.48 -37.36 -3.02
C ASN A 285 -22.32 -37.13 -2.03
N ASN A 286 -21.39 -38.08 -1.88
CA ASN A 286 -20.26 -37.91 -1.00
C ASN A 286 -19.26 -36.91 -1.59
N TRP A 287 -18.85 -35.94 -0.78
CA TRP A 287 -18.01 -34.84 -1.23
C TRP A 287 -16.59 -35.28 -1.62
N ASP A 288 -16.00 -36.22 -0.87
CA ASP A 288 -14.66 -36.78 -1.15
C ASP A 288 -14.68 -37.64 -2.41
N ALA A 289 -15.73 -38.45 -2.59
CA ALA A 289 -15.94 -39.24 -3.79
C ALA A 289 -16.07 -38.34 -5.03
N GLN A 290 -16.90 -37.30 -4.97
CA GLN A 290 -17.02 -36.31 -6.06
C GLN A 290 -15.69 -35.62 -6.38
N LYS A 291 -14.82 -35.40 -5.39
CA LYS A 291 -13.49 -34.81 -5.58
C LYS A 291 -12.57 -35.77 -6.34
N LEU A 292 -12.47 -37.03 -5.89
CA LEU A 292 -11.66 -38.05 -6.54
C LEU A 292 -12.13 -38.32 -7.99
N ILE A 293 -13.44 -38.38 -8.22
CA ILE A 293 -14.03 -38.52 -9.56
C ILE A 293 -13.62 -37.34 -10.45
N ALA A 294 -13.74 -36.10 -9.96
CA ALA A 294 -13.38 -34.90 -10.71
C ALA A 294 -11.89 -34.86 -11.06
N GLU A 295 -11.01 -35.20 -10.11
CA GLU A 295 -9.56 -35.29 -10.34
C GLU A 295 -9.21 -36.37 -11.36
N LEU A 296 -9.90 -37.52 -11.32
CA LEU A 296 -9.68 -38.63 -12.27
C LEU A 296 -10.14 -38.28 -13.69
N ILE A 297 -11.31 -37.65 -13.85
CA ILE A 297 -11.79 -37.17 -15.16
C ILE A 297 -10.82 -36.14 -15.73
N HIS A 298 -10.33 -35.21 -14.90
CA HIS A 298 -9.36 -34.20 -15.32
C HIS A 298 -8.02 -34.81 -15.76
N ALA A 299 -7.59 -35.91 -15.13
CA ALA A 299 -6.36 -36.62 -15.49
C ALA A 299 -6.44 -37.38 -16.83
N TYR A 300 -7.65 -37.76 -17.26
CA TYR A 300 -7.90 -38.47 -18.53
C TYR A 300 -8.83 -37.68 -19.46
N PRO A 301 -8.40 -36.52 -19.99
CA PRO A 301 -9.27 -35.63 -20.79
C PRO A 301 -9.72 -36.24 -22.12
N GLU A 302 -9.00 -37.24 -22.64
CA GLU A 302 -9.29 -37.93 -23.89
C GLU A 302 -10.18 -39.18 -23.70
N ALA A 303 -10.55 -39.51 -22.46
CA ALA A 303 -11.43 -40.65 -22.18
C ALA A 303 -12.88 -40.36 -22.57
N GLU A 304 -13.56 -41.38 -23.08
CA GLU A 304 -14.99 -41.27 -23.43
C GLU A 304 -15.84 -41.20 -22.16
N ILE A 305 -16.81 -40.30 -22.09
CA ILE A 305 -17.74 -40.18 -20.96
C ILE A 305 -19.11 -40.70 -21.38
N VAL A 306 -19.56 -41.74 -20.70
CA VAL A 306 -20.89 -42.35 -20.87
C VAL A 306 -21.79 -41.84 -19.74
N GLY A 307 -22.94 -41.27 -20.11
CA GLY A 307 -23.88 -40.66 -19.16
C GLY A 307 -23.61 -39.19 -18.84
N GLU A 308 -24.41 -38.62 -17.93
CA GLU A 308 -24.28 -37.23 -17.49
C GLU A 308 -23.39 -37.11 -16.25
N ILE A 309 -22.42 -36.19 -16.28
CA ILE A 309 -21.58 -35.86 -15.12
C ILE A 309 -22.45 -35.16 -14.06
N PRO A 310 -22.49 -35.65 -12.80
CA PRO A 310 -23.21 -34.99 -11.73
C PRO A 310 -22.76 -33.53 -11.51
N GLU A 311 -23.69 -32.62 -11.22
CA GLU A 311 -23.40 -31.19 -11.05
C GLU A 311 -22.29 -30.91 -10.01
N GLY A 312 -22.25 -31.69 -8.92
CA GLY A 312 -21.21 -31.58 -7.89
C GLY A 312 -19.81 -31.93 -8.41
N VAL A 313 -19.70 -32.92 -9.28
CA VAL A 313 -18.45 -33.31 -9.96
C VAL A 313 -18.07 -32.25 -11.00
N GLN A 314 -19.03 -31.79 -11.81
CA GLN A 314 -18.80 -30.76 -12.83
C GLN A 314 -18.25 -29.46 -12.22
N LYS A 315 -18.79 -29.01 -11.08
CA LYS A 315 -18.28 -27.82 -10.36
C LYS A 315 -16.85 -28.00 -9.86
N LYS A 316 -16.49 -29.22 -9.42
CA LYS A 316 -15.13 -29.54 -8.96
C LYS A 316 -14.13 -29.58 -10.12
N ILE A 317 -14.51 -30.13 -11.28
CA ILE A 317 -13.70 -30.08 -12.51
C ILE A 317 -13.40 -28.61 -12.89
N GLN A 318 -14.44 -27.77 -12.99
CA GLN A 318 -14.27 -26.33 -13.28
C GLN A 318 -13.37 -25.62 -12.26
N PHE A 319 -13.44 -26.01 -10.99
CA PHE A 319 -12.58 -25.47 -9.95
C PHE A 319 -11.11 -25.87 -10.14
N ILE A 320 -10.83 -27.14 -10.45
CA ILE A 320 -9.48 -27.66 -10.76
C ILE A 320 -8.89 -26.89 -11.96
N GLU A 321 -9.63 -26.84 -13.08
CA GLU A 321 -9.22 -26.12 -14.29
C GLU A 321 -8.94 -24.64 -14.02
N SER A 322 -9.80 -23.97 -13.23
CA SER A 322 -9.60 -22.57 -12.86
C SER A 322 -8.32 -22.39 -12.04
N ARG A 323 -7.97 -23.32 -11.15
CA ARG A 323 -6.76 -23.24 -10.33
C ARG A 323 -5.50 -23.47 -11.16
N GLU A 324 -5.49 -24.46 -12.03
CA GLU A 324 -4.36 -24.70 -12.94
C GLU A 324 -4.13 -23.49 -13.84
N LYS A 325 -5.19 -22.95 -14.43
CA LYS A 325 -5.11 -21.73 -15.24
C LYS A 325 -4.55 -20.54 -14.45
N GLN A 326 -4.92 -20.39 -13.17
CA GLN A 326 -4.35 -19.35 -12.31
C GLN A 326 -2.88 -19.61 -11.98
N ALA A 327 -2.50 -20.87 -11.74
CA ALA A 327 -1.12 -21.27 -11.48
C ALA A 327 -0.23 -21.03 -12.73
N ASP A 328 -0.70 -21.39 -13.91
CA ASP A 328 -0.02 -21.14 -15.19
C ASP A 328 0.14 -19.66 -15.47
N GLN A 329 -0.90 -18.86 -15.22
CA GLN A 329 -0.82 -17.40 -15.33
C GLN A 329 0.19 -16.81 -14.36
N LEU A 330 0.21 -17.28 -13.11
CA LEU A 330 1.15 -16.84 -12.10
C LEU A 330 2.58 -17.20 -12.49
N LYS A 331 2.81 -18.43 -12.97
CA LYS A 331 4.10 -18.88 -13.48
C LYS A 331 4.58 -18.01 -14.64
N ALA A 332 3.73 -17.80 -15.66
CA ALA A 332 4.06 -16.97 -16.81
C ALA A 332 4.43 -15.53 -16.43
N VAL A 333 3.70 -14.93 -15.48
CA VAL A 333 4.00 -13.58 -14.97
C VAL A 333 5.28 -13.56 -14.14
N THR A 334 5.56 -14.62 -13.38
CA THR A 334 6.79 -14.74 -12.59
C THR A 334 8.01 -14.90 -13.48
N ASP A 335 7.94 -15.74 -14.52
CA ASP A 335 8.99 -15.91 -15.53
C ASP A 335 9.25 -14.59 -16.27
N GLN A 336 8.18 -13.86 -16.63
CA GLN A 336 8.29 -12.53 -17.25
C GLN A 336 8.98 -11.54 -16.30
N LEU A 337 8.64 -11.57 -15.01
CA LEU A 337 9.23 -10.71 -13.99
C LEU A 337 10.73 -10.99 -13.80
N GLU A 338 11.15 -12.26 -13.73
CA GLU A 338 12.56 -12.63 -13.60
C GLU A 338 13.39 -12.10 -14.78
N LYS A 339 12.89 -12.28 -16.00
CA LYS A 339 13.49 -11.69 -17.20
C LYS A 339 13.53 -10.16 -17.13
N GLY A 340 12.43 -9.54 -16.72
CA GLY A 340 12.33 -8.09 -16.58
C GLY A 340 13.34 -7.50 -15.60
N VAL A 341 13.58 -8.16 -14.47
CA VAL A 341 14.53 -7.69 -13.44
C VAL A 341 15.95 -7.60 -14.00
N VAL A 342 16.40 -8.63 -14.73
CA VAL A 342 17.75 -8.62 -15.34
C VAL A 342 17.85 -7.56 -16.43
N GLU A 343 16.81 -7.43 -17.26
CA GLU A 343 16.77 -6.45 -18.33
C GLU A 343 16.76 -5.00 -17.84
N VAL A 344 16.18 -4.72 -16.67
CA VAL A 344 16.14 -3.36 -16.08
C VAL A 344 17.54 -2.81 -15.85
N PHE A 345 18.55 -3.63 -15.57
CA PHE A 345 19.92 -3.12 -15.34
C PHE A 345 20.70 -2.80 -16.63
N GLN A 346 20.07 -2.95 -17.80
CA GLN A 346 20.57 -2.44 -19.07
C GLN A 346 20.29 -0.93 -19.16
N SER A 347 21.28 -0.13 -19.59
CA SER A 347 21.31 1.33 -19.39
C SER A 347 20.00 2.07 -19.71
N ASP A 348 19.38 1.74 -20.85
CA ASP A 348 18.20 2.47 -21.33
C ASP A 348 16.93 2.02 -20.61
N LYS A 349 16.89 0.78 -20.11
CA LYS A 349 15.75 0.23 -19.37
C LYS A 349 15.77 0.63 -17.90
N TYR A 350 16.94 0.86 -17.32
CA TYR A 350 17.05 1.29 -15.92
C TYR A 350 16.38 2.64 -15.72
N LYS A 351 16.66 3.59 -16.62
CA LYS A 351 16.04 4.92 -16.59
C LYS A 351 14.52 4.83 -16.78
N GLN A 352 14.05 4.04 -17.75
CA GLN A 352 12.61 3.80 -17.96
C GLN A 352 11.92 3.19 -16.73
N PHE A 353 12.63 2.32 -16.01
CA PHE A 353 12.14 1.74 -14.77
C PHE A 353 12.01 2.81 -13.67
N LEU A 354 13.01 3.68 -13.50
CA LEU A 354 12.93 4.79 -12.56
C LEU A 354 11.83 5.80 -12.93
N ASP A 355 11.62 6.06 -14.23
CA ASP A 355 10.50 6.89 -14.72
C ASP A 355 9.15 6.27 -14.35
N THR A 356 9.03 4.94 -14.48
CA THR A 356 7.83 4.21 -14.07
C THR A 356 7.64 4.29 -12.55
N MET A 357 8.71 4.12 -11.77
CA MET A 357 8.67 4.23 -10.31
C MET A 357 8.24 5.63 -9.85
N ALA A 358 8.68 6.69 -10.53
CA ALA A 358 8.29 8.06 -10.24
C ALA A 358 6.78 8.30 -10.44
N LYS A 359 6.17 7.65 -11.45
CA LYS A 359 4.72 7.71 -11.68
C LYS A 359 3.92 6.84 -10.71
N PHE A 360 4.49 5.71 -10.28
CA PHE A 360 3.83 4.72 -9.43
C PHE A 360 4.55 4.46 -8.09
N PRO A 361 4.80 5.49 -7.25
CA PRO A 361 5.64 5.36 -6.06
C PRO A 361 5.09 4.36 -5.02
N ARG A 362 3.78 4.10 -5.02
CA ARG A 362 3.11 3.14 -4.12
C ARG A 362 3.11 1.69 -4.63
N TYR A 363 3.43 1.45 -5.89
CA TYR A 363 3.49 0.09 -6.44
C TYR A 363 4.79 -0.61 -6.02
N SER A 364 4.77 -1.92 -5.85
CA SER A 364 5.98 -2.72 -5.59
C SER A 364 6.95 -2.67 -6.77
N VAL A 365 8.24 -3.00 -6.53
CA VAL A 365 9.23 -3.13 -7.62
C VAL A 365 8.71 -4.11 -8.69
N ASN A 366 8.20 -5.27 -8.27
CA ASN A 366 7.67 -6.28 -9.20
C ASN A 366 6.55 -5.72 -10.07
N ASN A 367 5.57 -5.04 -9.48
CA ASN A 367 4.46 -4.49 -10.26
C ASN A 367 4.91 -3.31 -11.12
N SER A 368 5.89 -2.52 -10.69
CA SER A 368 6.48 -1.43 -11.49
C SER A 368 7.19 -1.99 -12.74
N ILE A 369 7.95 -3.08 -12.60
CA ILE A 369 8.57 -3.79 -13.74
C ILE A 369 7.48 -4.35 -14.66
N LEU A 370 6.46 -5.00 -14.11
CA LEU A 370 5.37 -5.57 -14.91
C LEU A 370 4.61 -4.49 -15.69
N ILE A 371 4.33 -3.33 -15.09
CA ILE A 371 3.70 -2.20 -15.76
C ILE A 371 4.61 -1.69 -16.86
N MET A 372 5.89 -1.41 -16.57
CA MET A 372 6.87 -0.93 -17.55
C MET A 372 6.96 -1.86 -18.76
N MET A 373 7.07 -3.18 -18.55
CA MET A 373 7.20 -4.16 -19.65
C MET A 373 5.95 -4.25 -20.53
N GLN A 374 4.77 -4.04 -19.96
CA GLN A 374 3.50 -4.16 -20.68
C GLN A 374 3.04 -2.84 -21.30
N ARG A 375 3.37 -1.70 -20.65
CA ARG A 375 2.95 -0.35 -21.04
C ARG A 375 3.92 0.71 -20.48
N PRO A 376 5.06 0.98 -21.15
CA PRO A 376 6.05 1.97 -20.70
C PRO A 376 5.51 3.40 -20.59
N ASP A 377 4.48 3.73 -21.37
CA ASP A 377 3.79 5.01 -21.41
C ASP A 377 2.68 5.15 -20.34
N ALA A 378 2.48 4.13 -19.50
CA ALA A 378 1.48 4.19 -18.43
C ALA A 378 1.72 5.42 -17.54
N SER A 379 0.63 6.03 -17.09
CA SER A 379 0.61 7.26 -16.30
C SER A 379 -0.24 7.14 -15.05
N LEU A 380 -1.34 6.39 -15.11
CA LEU A 380 -2.19 6.13 -13.96
C LEU A 380 -2.93 4.80 -14.18
N CYS A 381 -2.74 3.84 -13.28
CA CYS A 381 -3.34 2.52 -13.39
C CYS A 381 -4.37 2.27 -12.29
N GLN A 382 -5.51 1.68 -12.67
CA GLN A 382 -6.52 1.21 -11.73
C GLN A 382 -7.24 -0.05 -12.26
N SER A 383 -7.83 -0.83 -11.36
CA SER A 383 -8.75 -1.93 -11.68
C SER A 383 -9.97 -1.44 -12.48
N PHE A 384 -10.61 -2.36 -13.21
CA PHE A 384 -11.83 -2.08 -13.97
C PHE A 384 -12.94 -1.47 -13.07
N THR A 385 -13.09 -2.03 -11.88
CA THR A 385 -14.05 -1.57 -10.86
C THR A 385 -13.67 -0.19 -10.33
N GLY A 386 -12.40 0.06 -10.02
CA GLY A 386 -11.96 1.37 -9.53
C GLY A 386 -12.14 2.48 -10.57
N TRP A 387 -11.94 2.20 -11.86
CA TRP A 387 -12.27 3.16 -12.92
C TRP A 387 -13.76 3.48 -12.96
N LYS A 388 -14.61 2.45 -12.85
CA LYS A 388 -16.06 2.62 -12.82
C LYS A 388 -16.52 3.49 -11.65
N GLU A 389 -15.91 3.31 -10.47
CA GLU A 389 -16.18 4.15 -9.29
C GLU A 389 -15.76 5.61 -9.51
N MET A 390 -14.66 5.86 -10.22
CA MET A 390 -14.22 7.19 -10.65
C MET A 390 -15.04 7.77 -11.82
N GLY A 391 -16.11 7.10 -12.26
CA GLY A 391 -16.94 7.55 -13.38
C GLY A 391 -16.24 7.47 -14.74
N ARG A 392 -15.28 6.56 -14.88
CA ARG A 392 -14.58 6.23 -16.13
C ARG A 392 -14.78 4.76 -16.49
N TYR A 393 -14.73 4.46 -17.78
CA TYR A 393 -14.98 3.12 -18.31
C TYR A 393 -13.86 2.71 -19.24
N VAL A 394 -13.38 1.48 -19.08
CA VAL A 394 -12.37 0.91 -19.96
C VAL A 394 -12.96 0.74 -21.37
N LYS A 395 -12.24 1.22 -22.39
CA LYS A 395 -12.64 1.12 -23.79
C LYS A 395 -12.74 -0.34 -24.21
N LYS A 396 -13.73 -0.63 -25.07
CA LYS A 396 -13.97 -1.99 -25.55
C LYS A 396 -12.76 -2.49 -26.36
N GLY A 397 -12.24 -3.66 -26.00
CA GLY A 397 -11.11 -4.32 -26.69
C GLY A 397 -9.72 -3.99 -26.13
N GLU A 398 -9.63 -3.11 -25.13
CA GLU A 398 -8.38 -2.80 -24.46
C GLU A 398 -7.82 -4.00 -23.69
N LYS A 399 -6.50 -4.20 -23.79
CA LYS A 399 -5.80 -5.26 -23.07
C LYS A 399 -5.40 -4.76 -21.67
N GLY A 400 -5.80 -5.50 -20.64
CA GLY A 400 -5.42 -5.20 -19.26
C GLY A 400 -3.95 -5.52 -18.96
N ILE A 401 -3.32 -4.67 -18.16
CA ILE A 401 -1.97 -4.80 -17.62
C ILE A 401 -2.03 -5.80 -16.46
N SER A 402 -1.22 -6.85 -16.52
CA SER A 402 -1.15 -7.89 -15.49
C SER A 402 -0.28 -7.43 -14.33
N ILE A 403 -0.80 -7.47 -13.12
CA ILE A 403 -0.05 -7.19 -11.89
C ILE A 403 -0.29 -8.30 -10.86
N LEU A 404 0.60 -8.39 -9.86
CA LEU A 404 0.46 -9.30 -8.74
C LEU A 404 -0.29 -8.61 -7.59
N ALA A 405 -1.34 -9.26 -7.10
CA ALA A 405 -2.10 -8.84 -5.93
C ALA A 405 -2.05 -9.91 -4.83
N PRO A 406 -1.95 -9.53 -3.55
CA PRO A 406 -2.02 -10.48 -2.45
C PRO A 406 -3.39 -11.17 -2.42
N ALA A 407 -3.38 -12.48 -2.20
CA ALA A 407 -4.55 -13.32 -2.04
C ALA A 407 -4.26 -14.39 -0.97
N PRO A 408 -4.10 -13.99 0.30
CA PRO A 408 -3.82 -14.93 1.37
C PRO A 408 -4.98 -15.92 1.53
N TYR A 409 -4.67 -17.17 1.85
CA TYR A 409 -5.65 -18.20 2.20
C TYR A 409 -5.20 -18.93 3.46
N LYS A 410 -6.15 -19.53 4.19
CA LYS A 410 -5.88 -20.22 5.44
C LYS A 410 -5.87 -21.74 5.22
N ILE A 411 -4.98 -22.43 5.93
CA ILE A 411 -4.95 -23.90 6.02
C ILE A 411 -4.83 -24.31 7.48
N GLU A 412 -5.47 -25.41 7.88
CA GLU A 412 -5.20 -26.05 9.17
C GLU A 412 -3.95 -26.93 9.03
N ARG A 413 -2.99 -26.78 9.94
CA ARG A 413 -1.77 -27.60 9.95
C ARG A 413 -1.56 -28.22 11.32
N GLU A 414 -1.29 -29.52 11.34
CA GLU A 414 -0.83 -30.20 12.54
C GLU A 414 0.63 -29.79 12.82
N GLN A 415 0.84 -29.17 13.98
CA GLN A 415 2.16 -28.80 14.46
C GLN A 415 2.37 -29.31 15.87
N THR A 416 3.62 -29.64 16.20
CA THR A 416 3.99 -30.04 17.55
C THR A 416 3.70 -28.88 18.52
N ARG A 417 2.86 -29.16 19.52
CA ARG A 417 2.55 -28.21 20.58
C ARG A 417 3.81 -27.92 21.37
N LEU A 418 4.20 -26.64 21.43
CA LEU A 418 5.37 -26.19 22.16
C LEU A 418 4.94 -25.57 23.50
N ASP A 419 5.74 -25.76 24.55
CA ASP A 419 5.58 -25.06 25.83
C ASP A 419 6.08 -23.61 25.75
N ASP A 420 5.90 -22.83 26.82
CA ASP A 420 6.33 -21.43 26.92
C ASP A 420 7.86 -21.21 26.75
N LYS A 421 8.63 -22.30 26.63
CA LYS A 421 10.09 -22.30 26.42
C LYS A 421 10.48 -22.87 25.05
N GLY A 422 9.51 -23.10 24.17
CA GLY A 422 9.73 -23.60 22.82
C GLY A 422 10.10 -25.08 22.73
N LYS A 423 9.79 -25.89 23.76
CA LYS A 423 10.02 -27.35 23.74
C LYS A 423 8.75 -28.13 23.43
N PRO A 424 8.85 -29.27 22.70
CA PRO A 424 7.71 -30.15 22.46
C PRO A 424 7.04 -30.58 23.77
N VAL A 425 5.74 -30.33 23.88
CA VAL A 425 4.89 -30.91 24.92
C VAL A 425 4.71 -32.38 24.58
N LEU A 426 5.18 -33.27 25.45
CA LEU A 426 5.06 -34.71 25.26
C LEU A 426 3.78 -35.22 25.95
N ASP A 427 3.14 -36.23 25.37
CA ASP A 427 2.01 -36.93 25.97
C ASP A 427 2.45 -37.94 27.05
N ALA A 428 1.50 -38.71 27.58
CA ALA A 428 1.76 -39.69 28.65
C ALA A 428 2.67 -40.85 28.21
N ASP A 429 2.81 -41.07 26.91
CA ASP A 429 3.60 -42.14 26.31
C ASP A 429 4.98 -41.64 25.82
N GLY A 430 5.23 -40.32 25.94
CA GLY A 430 6.50 -39.68 25.58
C GLY A 430 6.56 -39.17 24.14
N GLU A 431 5.44 -39.18 23.42
CA GLU A 431 5.35 -38.71 22.04
C GLU A 431 4.92 -37.22 21.99
N PRO A 432 5.36 -36.45 20.98
CA PRO A 432 5.00 -35.04 20.88
C PRO A 432 3.50 -34.84 20.63
N VAL A 433 2.84 -34.06 21.50
CA VAL A 433 1.44 -33.66 21.34
C VAL A 433 1.32 -32.79 20.10
N MET A 434 0.53 -33.24 19.12
CA MET A 434 0.21 -32.47 17.92
C MET A 434 -1.03 -31.61 18.17
N GLU A 435 -1.00 -30.35 17.70
CA GLU A 435 -2.12 -29.42 17.74
C GLU A 435 -2.41 -28.92 16.32
N LYS A 436 -3.70 -28.88 15.95
CA LYS A 436 -4.14 -28.28 14.70
C LYS A 436 -4.15 -26.77 14.85
N VAL A 437 -3.29 -26.09 14.11
CA VAL A 437 -3.19 -24.62 14.12
C VAL A 437 -3.52 -24.07 12.74
N GLU A 438 -4.37 -23.06 12.70
CA GLU A 438 -4.74 -22.35 11.47
C GLU A 438 -3.58 -21.44 11.03
N VAL A 439 -2.96 -21.76 9.91
CA VAL A 439 -1.83 -21.02 9.33
C VAL A 439 -2.29 -20.29 8.07
N THR A 440 -1.99 -18.99 7.99
CA THR A 440 -2.28 -18.19 6.79
C THR A 440 -1.12 -18.26 5.80
N ILE A 441 -1.39 -18.80 4.61
CA ILE A 441 -0.43 -18.85 3.51
C ILE A 441 -0.51 -17.57 2.69
N ARG A 442 0.64 -16.91 2.56
CA ARG A 442 0.80 -15.74 1.69
C ARG A 442 0.87 -16.19 0.24
N ALA A 443 -0.23 -16.03 -0.48
CA ALA A 443 -0.27 -16.25 -1.91
C ALA A 443 -0.50 -14.95 -2.67
N PHE A 444 -0.10 -14.97 -3.94
CA PHE A 444 -0.34 -13.90 -4.88
C PHE A 444 -1.18 -14.46 -6.03
N LYS A 445 -2.06 -13.61 -6.56
CA LYS A 445 -2.80 -13.90 -7.78
C LYS A 445 -2.53 -12.83 -8.82
N VAL A 446 -2.64 -13.21 -10.08
CA VAL A 446 -2.57 -12.28 -11.19
C VAL A 446 -3.91 -11.55 -11.32
N VAL A 447 -3.87 -10.22 -11.28
CA VAL A 447 -5.05 -9.37 -11.54
C VAL A 447 -4.76 -8.42 -12.69
N LYS A 448 -5.82 -7.81 -13.23
CA LYS A 448 -5.73 -6.87 -14.36
C LYS A 448 -6.02 -5.45 -13.91
N THR A 449 -5.14 -4.52 -14.29
CA THR A 449 -5.32 -3.08 -14.20
C THR A 449 -5.30 -2.45 -15.59
N PHE A 450 -5.78 -1.21 -15.68
CA PHE A 450 -5.89 -0.47 -16.93
C PHE A 450 -5.34 0.93 -16.71
N ASP A 451 -4.61 1.45 -17.70
CA ASP A 451 -4.13 2.82 -17.69
C ASP A 451 -5.26 3.82 -18.02
N VAL A 452 -5.15 5.06 -17.55
CA VAL A 452 -6.12 6.13 -17.82
C VAL A 452 -6.37 6.34 -19.31
N SER A 453 -5.35 6.22 -20.17
CA SER A 453 -5.50 6.35 -21.64
C SER A 453 -6.39 5.27 -22.26
N GLN A 454 -6.56 4.14 -21.56
CA GLN A 454 -7.46 3.04 -21.94
C GLN A 454 -8.91 3.27 -21.51
N THR A 455 -9.21 4.41 -20.90
CA THR A 455 -10.54 4.72 -20.37
C THR A 455 -11.14 5.96 -21.00
N ASP A 456 -12.47 5.99 -21.09
CA ASP A 456 -13.25 7.20 -21.40
C ASP A 456 -14.17 7.53 -20.21
N GLY A 457 -14.39 8.82 -19.95
CA GLY A 457 -15.28 9.26 -18.88
C GLY A 457 -14.91 10.63 -18.33
N LYS A 458 -15.32 10.90 -17.10
CA LYS A 458 -15.09 12.19 -16.42
C LYS A 458 -13.60 12.53 -16.38
N GLU A 459 -13.27 13.78 -16.65
CA GLU A 459 -11.91 14.29 -16.42
C GLU A 459 -11.54 14.06 -14.96
N LEU A 460 -10.32 13.55 -14.75
CA LEU A 460 -9.80 13.34 -13.41
C LEU A 460 -9.36 14.69 -12.86
N PRO A 461 -9.54 14.95 -11.55
CA PRO A 461 -8.86 16.06 -10.90
C PRO A 461 -7.35 15.93 -11.12
N SER A 462 -6.64 17.04 -11.29
CA SER A 462 -5.18 17.04 -11.34
C SER A 462 -4.66 16.57 -9.98
N ILE A 463 -4.22 15.31 -9.91
CA ILE A 463 -3.56 14.75 -8.73
C ILE A 463 -2.07 14.86 -8.98
N GLY A 464 -1.46 15.86 -8.34
CA GLY A 464 -0.04 16.19 -8.43
C GLY A 464 0.12 17.71 -8.40
N PRO A 465 1.20 18.24 -7.78
CA PRO A 465 1.54 19.64 -7.99
C PRO A 465 1.65 19.89 -9.50
N ASP A 466 1.18 21.06 -9.97
CA ASP A 466 1.43 21.51 -11.33
C ASP A 466 2.90 21.23 -11.64
N GLU A 467 3.16 20.49 -12.72
CA GLU A 467 4.48 20.18 -13.23
C GLU A 467 5.39 21.39 -12.96
N LEU A 468 6.44 21.24 -12.13
CA LEU A 468 7.39 22.32 -11.81
C LEU A 468 8.31 22.62 -13.01
N VAL A 469 7.75 22.57 -14.22
CA VAL A 469 8.32 22.95 -15.49
C VAL A 469 8.36 24.48 -15.52
N GLY A 470 9.28 25.04 -14.72
CA GLY A 470 9.75 26.40 -14.89
C GLY A 470 8.96 27.52 -14.23
N SER A 471 8.16 27.27 -13.17
CA SER A 471 7.60 28.35 -12.34
C SER A 471 8.41 28.58 -11.06
N ILE A 472 8.93 29.80 -10.92
CA ILE A 472 9.78 30.28 -9.80
C ILE A 472 9.06 30.20 -8.43
N GLU A 473 7.73 30.04 -8.39
CA GLU A 473 6.94 30.02 -7.15
C GLU A 473 6.99 28.69 -6.37
N GLY A 474 7.31 27.56 -7.02
CA GLY A 474 7.29 26.22 -6.38
C GLY A 474 8.61 25.79 -5.75
N TYR A 475 9.75 26.22 -6.31
CA TYR A 475 11.09 25.82 -5.87
C TYR A 475 11.41 26.20 -4.43
N PRO A 476 11.15 27.44 -3.96
CA PRO A 476 11.43 27.81 -2.57
C PRO A 476 10.63 26.97 -1.56
N LYS A 477 9.37 26.64 -1.89
CA LYS A 477 8.50 25.81 -1.05
C LYS A 477 8.98 24.37 -0.99
N LEU A 478 9.38 23.83 -2.14
CA LEU A 478 9.94 22.48 -2.19
C LEU A 478 11.26 22.41 -1.41
N LEU A 479 12.15 23.42 -1.57
CA LEU A 479 13.38 23.49 -0.80
C LEU A 479 13.10 23.58 0.71
N GLN A 480 12.15 24.42 1.12
CA GLN A 480 11.73 24.51 2.51
C GLN A 480 11.20 23.17 3.03
N ALA A 481 10.32 22.52 2.27
CA ALA A 481 9.79 21.20 2.62
C ALA A 481 10.92 20.17 2.78
N LEU A 482 11.89 20.15 1.86
CA LEU A 482 13.06 19.26 1.93
C LEU A 482 13.92 19.53 3.16
N GLN A 483 14.17 20.79 3.52
CA GLN A 483 14.91 21.15 4.74
C GLN A 483 14.15 20.72 6.00
N GLU A 484 12.82 20.84 6.02
CA GLU A 484 12.00 20.46 7.18
C GLU A 484 11.85 18.95 7.36
N ILE A 485 11.83 18.17 6.27
CA ILE A 485 11.76 16.70 6.36
C ILE A 485 13.15 16.06 6.48
N SER A 486 14.22 16.83 6.21
CA SER A 486 15.58 16.33 6.32
C SER A 486 15.81 15.77 7.72
N PRO A 487 16.26 14.50 7.85
CA PRO A 487 16.48 13.89 9.16
C PRO A 487 17.62 14.55 9.95
N VAL A 488 18.47 15.33 9.27
CA VAL A 488 19.60 16.05 9.81
C VAL A 488 19.60 17.51 9.36
N PRO A 489 20.19 18.44 10.13
CA PRO A 489 20.27 19.85 9.74
C PRO A 489 20.95 20.04 8.37
N VAL A 490 20.37 20.91 7.54
CA VAL A 490 20.89 21.27 6.22
C VAL A 490 21.52 22.67 6.30
N THR A 491 22.80 22.79 5.91
CA THR A 491 23.55 24.04 5.91
C THR A 491 24.05 24.37 4.51
N PHE A 492 24.02 25.66 4.14
CA PHE A 492 24.62 26.16 2.91
C PHE A 492 25.97 26.81 3.22
N GLU A 493 27.04 26.28 2.62
CA GLU A 493 28.41 26.75 2.85
C GLU A 493 29.21 26.75 1.55
N GLN A 494 30.33 27.47 1.54
CA GLN A 494 31.30 27.40 0.44
C GLN A 494 32.15 26.14 0.64
N ILE A 495 32.03 25.19 -0.29
CA ILE A 495 32.73 23.91 -0.30
C ILE A 495 33.85 24.00 -1.33
N ASP A 496 35.09 23.82 -0.88
CA ASP A 496 36.25 23.83 -1.77
C ASP A 496 36.31 22.53 -2.59
N GLY A 497 36.45 22.66 -3.92
CA GLY A 497 36.65 21.53 -4.85
C GLY A 497 35.50 21.32 -5.84
N GLU A 498 35.37 20.09 -6.34
CA GLU A 498 34.31 19.72 -7.31
C GLU A 498 33.02 19.22 -6.63
N ALA A 499 33.04 19.03 -5.31
CA ALA A 499 31.89 18.54 -4.56
C ALA A 499 30.80 19.63 -4.46
N LYS A 500 29.56 19.25 -4.76
CA LYS A 500 28.39 20.13 -4.70
C LYS A 500 27.65 20.05 -3.36
N GLY A 501 27.95 19.03 -2.57
CA GLY A 501 27.38 18.78 -1.25
C GLY A 501 27.95 17.48 -0.68
N PHE A 502 27.76 17.26 0.61
CA PHE A 502 28.11 16.02 1.28
C PHE A 502 27.31 15.84 2.59
N TYR A 503 27.02 14.60 2.93
CA TYR A 503 26.56 14.21 4.26
C TYR A 503 27.74 13.95 5.21
N HIS A 504 27.82 14.71 6.31
CA HIS A 504 28.84 14.55 7.33
C HIS A 504 28.40 13.54 8.41
N GLN A 505 29.01 12.36 8.42
CA GLN A 505 28.58 11.23 9.28
C GLN A 505 28.78 11.47 10.77
N GLU A 506 29.82 12.20 11.18
CA GLU A 506 30.13 12.45 12.60
C GLU A 506 29.25 13.57 13.17
N ASP A 507 29.31 14.76 12.56
CA ASP A 507 28.47 15.91 12.93
C ASP A 507 26.97 15.76 12.67
N LYS A 508 26.54 14.70 11.97
CA LYS A 508 25.14 14.45 11.57
C LYS A 508 24.49 15.69 10.94
N ARG A 509 25.08 16.19 9.85
CA ARG A 509 24.57 17.34 9.07
C ARG A 509 24.78 17.15 7.58
N ILE A 510 23.97 17.82 6.76
CA ILE A 510 24.15 17.90 5.31
C ILE A 510 24.67 19.30 4.95
N ALA A 511 25.80 19.35 4.24
CA ALA A 511 26.37 20.58 3.70
C ALA A 511 26.09 20.65 2.20
N ILE A 512 25.59 21.78 1.72
CA ILE A 512 25.30 22.04 0.30
C ILE A 512 26.08 23.28 -0.15
N GLN A 513 26.66 23.21 -1.35
CA GLN A 513 27.40 24.32 -1.95
C GLN A 513 26.49 25.54 -2.15
N ASP A 514 26.91 26.67 -1.59
CA ASP A 514 26.21 27.94 -1.75
C ASP A 514 26.38 28.52 -3.17
N GLY A 515 25.34 29.19 -3.67
CA GLY A 515 25.31 29.83 -5.00
C GLY A 515 25.01 28.91 -6.19
N MET A 516 24.55 27.67 -5.97
CA MET A 516 24.10 26.78 -7.05
C MET A 516 22.72 27.18 -7.60
N SER A 517 22.37 26.68 -8.80
CA SER A 517 21.02 26.83 -9.33
C SER A 517 19.99 26.08 -8.46
N GLU A 518 18.73 26.53 -8.46
CA GLU A 518 17.65 25.92 -7.66
C GLU A 518 17.50 24.41 -7.96
N VAL A 519 17.52 24.05 -9.25
CA VAL A 519 17.45 22.65 -9.70
C VAL A 519 18.63 21.83 -9.18
N GLN A 520 19.85 22.36 -9.29
CA GLN A 520 21.04 21.64 -8.81
C GLN A 520 21.03 21.49 -7.29
N THR A 521 20.56 22.52 -6.57
CA THR A 521 20.44 22.52 -5.11
C THR A 521 19.51 21.42 -4.64
N ILE A 522 18.33 21.29 -5.24
CA ILE A 522 17.36 20.24 -4.90
C ILE A 522 17.91 18.85 -5.23
N LYS A 523 18.51 18.67 -6.42
CA LYS A 523 19.13 17.40 -6.82
C LYS A 523 20.19 16.95 -5.81
N THR A 524 21.10 17.86 -5.45
CA THR A 524 22.17 17.55 -4.50
C THR A 524 21.62 17.28 -3.10
N LEU A 525 20.68 18.09 -2.62
CA LEU A 525 20.07 17.88 -1.31
C LEU A 525 19.37 16.51 -1.21
N LEU A 526 18.57 16.14 -2.21
CA LEU A 526 17.92 14.83 -2.26
C LEU A 526 18.92 13.67 -2.30
N HIS A 527 20.03 13.84 -3.02
CA HIS A 527 21.11 12.85 -3.08
C HIS A 527 21.76 12.65 -1.70
N GLU A 528 22.11 13.74 -1.01
CA GLU A 528 22.70 13.66 0.34
C GLU A 528 21.71 13.13 1.39
N MET A 529 20.43 13.51 1.29
CA MET A 529 19.37 12.95 2.15
C MET A 529 19.18 11.45 1.90
N ALA A 530 19.29 10.98 0.65
CA ALA A 530 19.25 9.57 0.33
C ALA A 530 20.45 8.82 0.93
N HIS A 531 21.66 9.39 0.85
CA HIS A 531 22.85 8.84 1.52
C HIS A 531 22.66 8.75 3.03
N GLN A 532 22.15 9.80 3.66
CA GLN A 532 21.86 9.80 5.10
C GLN A 532 20.86 8.70 5.47
N LYS A 533 19.81 8.51 4.68
CA LYS A 533 18.74 7.57 5.02
C LYS A 533 19.09 6.10 4.75
N LEU A 534 19.84 5.84 3.69
CA LEU A 534 20.17 4.48 3.27
C LEU A 534 21.51 3.98 3.82
N HIS A 535 22.46 4.89 4.08
CA HIS A 535 23.88 4.55 4.27
C HIS A 535 24.51 5.10 5.54
N ASP A 536 23.71 5.68 6.45
CA ASP A 536 24.20 6.08 7.77
C ASP A 536 24.60 4.86 8.60
N LYS A 537 25.84 4.86 9.08
CA LYS A 537 26.45 3.72 9.77
C LYS A 537 25.84 3.43 11.14
N ASP A 538 25.27 4.44 11.79
CA ASP A 538 24.72 4.30 13.14
C ASP A 538 23.26 3.86 13.09
N ALA A 539 22.52 4.30 12.06
CA ALA A 539 21.11 3.97 11.88
C ALA A 539 20.87 2.70 11.04
N VAL A 540 21.80 2.33 10.14
CA VAL A 540 21.62 1.24 9.19
C VAL A 540 22.73 0.20 9.33
N ALA A 541 22.47 -0.85 10.11
CA ALA A 541 23.42 -1.93 10.37
C ALA A 541 23.91 -2.65 9.09
N ALA A 542 23.14 -2.62 8.00
CA ALA A 542 23.51 -3.23 6.73
C ALA A 542 24.33 -2.29 5.80
N ALA A 543 24.59 -1.04 6.20
CA ALA A 543 25.27 -0.05 5.37
C ALA A 543 26.73 -0.42 5.07
N ASP A 544 27.38 -1.22 5.92
CA ASP A 544 28.78 -1.63 5.74
C ASP A 544 28.97 -2.70 4.66
N HIS A 545 27.89 -3.40 4.28
CA HIS A 545 27.93 -4.48 3.28
C HIS A 545 27.68 -4.01 1.84
N VAL A 546 27.34 -2.73 1.64
CA VAL A 546 27.09 -2.15 0.31
C VAL A 546 28.36 -1.50 -0.21
N SER A 547 28.79 -1.89 -1.42
CA SER A 547 29.96 -1.27 -2.08
C SER A 547 29.72 0.22 -2.32
N ARG A 548 30.80 1.02 -2.35
CA ARG A 548 30.70 2.47 -2.61
C ARG A 548 29.87 2.78 -3.85
N ASN A 549 30.12 2.08 -4.95
CA ASN A 549 29.34 2.25 -6.19
C ASN A 549 27.85 1.92 -5.99
N GLY A 550 27.51 0.90 -5.20
CA GLY A 550 26.12 0.60 -4.88
C GLY A 550 25.44 1.69 -4.06
N LYS A 551 26.17 2.33 -3.15
CA LYS A 551 25.64 3.45 -2.38
C LYS A 551 25.29 4.63 -3.28
N GLU A 552 26.18 4.96 -4.22
CA GLU A 552 25.94 6.02 -5.21
C GLU A 552 24.77 5.68 -6.15
N VAL A 553 24.69 4.44 -6.68
CA VAL A 553 23.56 4.01 -7.52
C VAL A 553 22.24 4.19 -6.77
N GLU A 554 22.15 3.73 -5.51
CA GLU A 554 20.93 3.83 -4.72
C GLU A 554 20.55 5.29 -4.43
N ALA A 555 21.50 6.12 -3.99
CA ALA A 555 21.25 7.52 -3.69
C ALA A 555 20.88 8.35 -4.93
N GLU A 556 21.59 8.13 -6.05
CA GLU A 556 21.31 8.80 -7.32
C GLU A 556 19.95 8.38 -7.88
N SER A 557 19.59 7.09 -7.76
CA SER A 557 18.28 6.59 -8.21
C SER A 557 17.13 7.17 -7.38
N VAL A 558 17.27 7.27 -6.06
CA VAL A 558 16.26 7.91 -5.19
C VAL A 558 16.08 9.38 -5.57
N ALA A 559 17.18 10.13 -5.69
CA ALA A 559 17.13 11.54 -6.07
C ALA A 559 16.47 11.74 -7.44
N TYR A 560 16.79 10.88 -8.42
CA TYR A 560 16.17 10.89 -9.74
C TYR A 560 14.66 10.66 -9.67
N VAL A 561 14.20 9.62 -8.97
CA VAL A 561 12.77 9.26 -8.87
C VAL A 561 11.97 10.40 -8.26
N VAL A 562 12.47 11.01 -7.18
CA VAL A 562 11.80 12.14 -6.51
C VAL A 562 11.80 13.38 -7.42
N CYS A 563 12.92 13.71 -8.06
CA CYS A 563 12.97 14.83 -9.01
C CYS A 563 11.99 14.65 -10.17
N GLN A 564 11.97 13.45 -10.75
CA GLN A 564 11.09 13.11 -11.87
C GLN A 564 9.61 13.17 -11.47
N HIS A 565 9.27 12.77 -10.25
CA HIS A 565 7.91 12.85 -9.72
C HIS A 565 7.39 14.30 -9.67
N TYR A 566 8.24 15.26 -9.27
CA TYR A 566 7.89 16.67 -9.22
C TYR A 566 8.11 17.45 -10.54
N GLY A 567 8.49 16.76 -11.62
CA GLY A 567 8.74 17.39 -12.93
C GLY A 567 10.01 18.25 -12.99
N ILE A 568 10.96 18.03 -12.08
CA ILE A 568 12.26 18.71 -12.09
C ILE A 568 13.11 18.14 -13.23
N ASN A 569 13.81 18.98 -13.99
CA ASN A 569 14.63 18.53 -15.11
C ASN A 569 15.72 17.52 -14.68
N THR A 570 15.59 16.28 -15.13
CA THR A 570 16.51 15.16 -14.86
C THR A 570 17.44 14.81 -16.04
N SER A 571 17.54 15.66 -17.07
CA SER A 571 18.32 15.39 -18.29
C SER A 571 19.78 15.04 -18.04
N ASP A 572 20.37 15.59 -16.99
CA ASP A 572 21.80 15.47 -16.68
C ASP A 572 22.15 14.17 -15.95
N TYR A 573 21.15 13.40 -15.48
CA TYR A 573 21.38 12.11 -14.84
C TYR A 573 21.74 11.05 -15.89
N SER A 574 22.81 10.28 -15.62
CA SER A 574 23.29 9.21 -16.51
C SER A 574 23.59 7.95 -15.71
N PHE A 575 22.83 6.90 -15.98
CA PHE A 575 22.96 5.60 -15.33
C PHE A 575 23.77 4.58 -16.15
N SER A 576 24.66 5.05 -17.05
CA SER A 576 25.46 4.18 -17.94
C SER A 576 26.37 3.20 -17.19
N TYR A 577 26.73 3.50 -15.94
CA TYR A 577 27.56 2.67 -15.08
C TYR A 577 26.78 1.58 -14.31
N VAL A 578 25.44 1.63 -14.32
CA VAL A 578 24.58 0.67 -13.59
C VAL A 578 24.74 -0.76 -14.11
N ALA A 579 24.94 -0.93 -15.43
CA ALA A 579 25.17 -2.24 -16.03
C ALA A 579 26.41 -2.92 -15.42
N GLY A 580 27.52 -2.19 -15.28
CA GLY A 580 28.74 -2.69 -14.64
C GLY A 580 28.61 -2.88 -13.13
N TRP A 581 27.74 -2.12 -12.45
CA TRP A 581 27.44 -2.36 -11.04
C TRP A 581 26.60 -3.62 -10.80
N SER A 582 25.70 -3.95 -11.72
CA SER A 582 24.85 -5.14 -11.64
C SER A 582 25.56 -6.45 -12.01
N GLU A 583 26.71 -6.35 -12.69
CA GLU A 583 27.47 -7.50 -13.18
C GLU A 583 27.97 -8.36 -12.00
N GLY A 584 27.66 -9.66 -12.05
CA GLY A 584 28.06 -10.62 -11.02
C GLY A 584 27.19 -10.64 -9.75
N LYS A 585 26.12 -9.84 -9.67
CA LYS A 585 25.16 -9.86 -8.56
C LYS A 585 24.02 -10.84 -8.81
N GLU A 586 23.53 -11.47 -7.73
CA GLU A 586 22.36 -12.33 -7.81
C GLU A 586 21.06 -11.51 -7.86
N THR A 587 20.02 -12.07 -8.50
CA THR A 587 18.70 -11.42 -8.65
C THR A 587 18.08 -10.98 -7.31
N PRO A 588 18.17 -11.74 -6.19
CA PRO A 588 17.64 -11.29 -4.90
C PRO A 588 18.35 -10.05 -4.34
N GLU A 589 19.68 -9.94 -4.53
CA GLU A 589 20.45 -8.77 -4.09
C GLU A 589 20.03 -7.53 -4.87
N LEU A 590 19.91 -7.66 -6.19
CA LEU A 590 19.44 -6.60 -7.07
C LEU A 590 18.02 -6.14 -6.72
N LYS A 591 17.10 -7.07 -6.49
CA LYS A 591 15.73 -6.76 -6.05
C LYS A 591 15.70 -6.03 -4.71
N SER A 592 16.52 -6.44 -3.75
CA SER A 592 16.64 -5.78 -2.45
C SER A 592 17.07 -4.32 -2.58
N SER A 593 18.06 -4.05 -3.45
CA SER A 593 18.51 -2.67 -3.74
C SER A 593 17.40 -1.84 -4.39
N LEU A 594 16.68 -2.39 -5.38
CA LEU A 594 15.53 -1.72 -5.99
C LEU A 594 14.40 -1.44 -5.00
N ASP A 595 14.12 -2.37 -4.08
CA ASP A 595 13.09 -2.20 -3.06
C ASP A 595 13.47 -1.10 -2.07
N LYS A 596 14.75 -0.96 -1.70
CA LYS A 596 15.24 0.17 -0.90
C LYS A 596 15.04 1.50 -1.63
N ILE A 597 15.44 1.58 -2.90
CA ILE A 597 15.25 2.78 -3.72
C ILE A 597 13.77 3.17 -3.74
N ARG A 598 12.89 2.20 -4.03
CA ARG A 598 11.43 2.40 -4.10
C ARG A 598 10.85 2.83 -2.76
N GLN A 599 11.22 2.17 -1.66
CA GLN A 599 10.75 2.51 -0.32
C GLN A 599 11.14 3.94 0.08
N THR A 600 12.42 4.28 -0.09
CA THR A 600 12.96 5.59 0.29
C THR A 600 12.38 6.71 -0.57
N ALA A 601 12.28 6.51 -1.90
CA ALA A 601 11.67 7.49 -2.79
C ALA A 601 10.18 7.70 -2.48
N ALA A 602 9.43 6.62 -2.25
CA ALA A 602 8.01 6.71 -1.90
C ALA A 602 7.79 7.44 -0.57
N ASP A 603 8.66 7.21 0.42
CA ASP A 603 8.59 7.90 1.71
C ASP A 603 8.94 9.38 1.58
N PHE A 604 9.97 9.74 0.78
CA PHE A 604 10.25 11.15 0.49
C PHE A 604 9.09 11.84 -0.21
N ILE A 605 8.54 11.24 -1.27
CA ILE A 605 7.37 11.79 -1.98
C ILE A 605 6.21 12.00 -1.01
N TYR A 606 5.89 11.00 -0.18
CA TYR A 606 4.82 11.12 0.81
C TYR A 606 5.05 12.27 1.81
N GLN A 607 6.26 12.40 2.36
CA GLN A 607 6.58 13.45 3.34
C GLN A 607 6.60 14.84 2.70
N ILE A 608 7.13 14.96 1.48
CA ILE A 608 7.13 16.21 0.72
C ILE A 608 5.69 16.62 0.41
N ASP A 609 4.85 15.70 -0.07
CA ASP A 609 3.44 15.98 -0.38
C ASP A 609 2.69 16.50 0.85
N GLN A 610 2.88 15.86 2.01
CA GLN A 610 2.29 16.33 3.27
C GLN A 610 2.75 17.74 3.63
N LYS A 611 4.05 18.04 3.49
CA LYS A 611 4.58 19.37 3.80
C LYS A 611 4.13 20.43 2.83
N LEU A 612 4.09 20.13 1.53
CA LEU A 612 3.61 21.04 0.52
C LEU A 612 2.13 21.38 0.72
N GLN A 613 1.29 20.42 1.13
CA GLN A 613 -0.10 20.69 1.48
C GLN A 613 -0.23 21.68 2.66
N VAL A 614 0.56 21.50 3.72
CA VAL A 614 0.57 22.43 4.86
C VAL A 614 1.03 23.83 4.44
N LEU A 615 2.12 23.94 3.67
CA LEU A 615 2.64 25.21 3.15
C LEU A 615 1.72 25.89 2.11
N GLN A 616 0.75 25.16 1.56
CA GLN A 616 -0.31 25.72 0.73
C GLN A 616 -1.49 26.21 1.59
N ALA A 617 -1.87 25.48 2.64
CA ALA A 617 -2.96 25.85 3.55
C ALA A 617 -2.66 27.11 4.39
N ASP A 618 -1.40 27.32 4.81
CA ASP A 618 -0.96 28.53 5.53
C ASP A 618 -1.15 29.83 4.71
N ARG A 619 -1.34 29.72 3.39
CA ARG A 619 -1.63 30.87 2.52
C ARG A 619 -3.12 31.24 2.49
N GLU A 620 -4.01 30.28 2.75
CA GLU A 620 -5.47 30.53 2.77
C GLU A 620 -5.94 31.04 4.13
N GLN A 621 -5.21 30.73 5.21
CA GLN A 621 -5.41 31.30 6.54
C GLN A 621 -4.33 32.34 6.83
N GLY A 622 -4.51 33.56 6.32
CA GLY A 622 -3.63 34.69 6.63
C GLY A 622 -3.42 34.84 8.15
N PHE A 623 -2.21 34.51 8.60
CA PHE A 623 -1.73 34.76 9.95
C PHE A 623 -1.68 36.27 10.19
N ILE A 624 -2.51 36.78 11.12
CA ILE A 624 -2.38 38.12 11.66
C ILE A 624 -1.19 38.08 12.63
N PRO A 625 -0.07 38.79 12.38
CA PRO A 625 1.01 38.83 13.35
C PRO A 625 0.54 39.64 14.57
N VAL A 626 0.57 39.01 15.74
CA VAL A 626 0.43 39.69 17.03
C VAL A 626 1.66 40.57 17.23
N VAL A 627 1.49 41.88 17.07
CA VAL A 627 2.49 42.88 17.47
C VAL A 627 2.37 43.05 19.00
N PRO A 628 3.49 43.03 19.76
CA PRO A 628 3.44 43.24 21.20
C PRO A 628 3.04 44.68 21.53
N ASP A 629 2.20 44.78 22.54
CA ASP A 629 1.57 45.96 23.13
C ASP A 629 2.52 47.17 23.21
N SER A 630 2.19 48.25 22.49
CA SER A 630 2.74 49.59 22.76
C SER A 630 1.60 50.61 22.76
N GLN A 631 1.33 51.08 23.97
CA GLN A 631 0.58 52.24 24.45
C GLN A 631 -0.25 53.03 23.42
N GLU A 632 -1.56 53.09 23.73
CA GLU A 632 -2.57 53.96 23.11
C GLU A 632 -2.10 55.41 22.94
N GLU A 633 -2.04 55.90 21.70
CA GLU A 633 -2.19 57.32 21.40
C GLU A 633 -3.57 57.59 20.78
N VAL A 634 -4.36 58.37 21.50
CA VAL A 634 -5.67 58.88 21.11
C VAL A 634 -5.54 59.73 19.83
N PRO A 635 -6.42 59.56 18.82
CA PRO A 635 -6.28 60.30 17.57
C PRO A 635 -6.55 61.80 17.78
N ASN A 636 -5.55 62.63 17.42
CA ASN A 636 -5.63 64.09 17.43
C ASN A 636 -6.74 64.58 16.46
N PRO A 637 -7.80 65.25 16.94
CA PRO A 637 -8.93 65.73 16.13
C PRO A 637 -8.52 66.71 15.01
N ASP A 638 -7.39 67.41 15.18
CA ASP A 638 -6.95 68.46 14.24
C ASP A 638 -6.41 67.88 12.92
N LEU A 639 -5.89 66.64 12.92
CA LEU A 639 -5.42 65.98 11.69
C LEU A 639 -6.57 65.56 10.78
N LYS A 640 -7.72 65.17 11.37
CA LYS A 640 -8.91 64.76 10.60
C LYS A 640 -9.52 65.95 9.85
N VAL A 641 -9.58 67.10 10.51
CA VAL A 641 -10.07 68.35 9.89
C VAL A 641 -9.15 68.83 8.76
N ALA A 642 -7.82 68.63 8.88
CA ALA A 642 -6.87 68.98 7.82
C ALA A 642 -6.99 68.06 6.59
N VAL A 643 -7.21 66.76 6.80
CA VAL A 643 -7.39 65.76 5.72
C VAL A 643 -8.72 65.96 4.99
N ASP A 644 -9.80 66.27 5.71
CA ASP A 644 -11.11 66.53 5.10
C ASP A 644 -11.11 67.83 4.28
N LYS A 645 -10.43 68.88 4.75
CA LYS A 645 -10.21 70.11 3.97
C LYS A 645 -9.35 69.88 2.72
N ALA A 646 -8.39 68.96 2.78
CA ALA A 646 -7.55 68.62 1.63
C ALA A 646 -8.34 67.86 0.56
N LEU A 647 -9.23 66.96 0.97
CA LEU A 647 -10.13 66.19 0.10
C LEU A 647 -11.18 67.09 -0.58
N GLU A 648 -11.79 68.03 0.16
CA GLU A 648 -12.74 69.01 -0.42
C GLU A 648 -12.09 69.92 -1.48
N ASN A 649 -10.82 70.30 -1.28
CA ASN A 649 -10.07 71.13 -2.22
C ASN A 649 -9.65 70.35 -3.48
N LEU A 650 -9.47 69.03 -3.38
CA LEU A 650 -9.20 68.14 -4.51
C LEU A 650 -10.44 67.93 -5.39
N ASP A 651 -11.62 67.80 -4.79
CA ASP A 651 -12.88 67.65 -5.54
C ASP A 651 -13.36 68.96 -6.22
N LYS A 652 -13.08 70.12 -5.60
CA LYS A 652 -13.28 71.43 -6.25
C LYS A 652 -12.33 71.66 -7.44
N LYS A 653 -11.09 71.13 -7.39
CA LYS A 653 -10.15 71.13 -8.53
C LYS A 653 -10.55 70.16 -9.64
N ARG A 654 -11.14 68.99 -9.32
CA ARG A 654 -11.63 68.00 -10.30
C ARG A 654 -12.87 68.48 -11.07
N THR A 655 -13.74 69.28 -10.44
CA THR A 655 -14.96 69.80 -11.08
C THR A 655 -14.71 71.00 -12.00
N GLN A 656 -13.62 71.77 -11.82
CA GLN A 656 -13.22 72.85 -12.73
C GLN A 656 -12.46 72.39 -13.98
N ALA A 657 -11.88 71.18 -13.99
CA ALA A 657 -11.13 70.65 -15.14
C ALA A 657 -12.01 70.07 -16.28
N LYS A 658 -13.34 69.98 -16.11
CA LYS A 658 -14.28 69.46 -17.13
C LYS A 658 -14.83 70.50 -18.13
N LYS A 659 -14.29 71.73 -18.16
CA LYS A 659 -14.58 72.72 -19.21
C LYS A 659 -13.29 73.20 -19.89
N LYS A 660 -12.75 72.40 -20.82
CA LYS A 660 -11.95 72.85 -21.98
C LYS A 660 -11.85 71.71 -23.01
N THR A 661 -12.26 72.02 -24.23
CA THR A 661 -12.46 71.16 -25.42
C THR A 661 -11.18 70.94 -26.24
N SER A 662 -11.23 69.96 -27.16
CA SER A 662 -10.35 69.72 -28.34
C SER A 662 -9.10 68.85 -28.05
N VAL A 663 -8.66 67.85 -28.84
CA VAL A 663 -8.50 67.76 -30.32
C VAL A 663 -8.66 66.31 -30.88
N LYS A 664 -8.85 65.27 -30.05
CA LYS A 664 -8.72 63.86 -30.51
C LYS A 664 -9.96 63.22 -31.16
N SER A 665 -11.07 63.93 -31.33
CA SER A 665 -12.29 63.44 -32.01
C SER A 665 -12.25 63.51 -33.55
N ARG A 666 -11.09 63.81 -34.16
CA ARG A 666 -10.96 63.93 -35.63
C ARG A 666 -10.29 62.75 -36.36
N ILE A 667 -9.92 61.67 -35.68
CA ILE A 667 -9.12 60.59 -36.30
C ILE A 667 -9.86 59.25 -36.42
N LYS A 668 -11.04 59.07 -35.79
CA LYS A 668 -11.76 57.78 -35.80
C LYS A 668 -12.95 57.68 -36.76
N GLU A 669 -13.14 58.66 -37.65
CA GLU A 669 -14.28 58.71 -38.58
C GLU A 669 -13.90 58.38 -40.04
N LYS A 670 -12.73 57.75 -40.26
CA LYS A 670 -12.22 57.42 -41.61
C LYS A 670 -11.88 55.94 -41.85
N ALA A 671 -12.17 55.04 -40.91
CA ALA A 671 -11.80 53.62 -41.04
C ALA A 671 -12.99 52.65 -41.14
N GLU A 672 -14.23 53.12 -41.00
CA GLU A 672 -15.43 52.28 -41.15
C GLU A 672 -16.26 52.72 -42.36
N LYS A 673 -15.77 52.38 -43.57
CA LYS A 673 -16.55 52.35 -44.83
C LYS A 673 -15.77 51.56 -45.89
N SER A 674 -15.76 50.23 -45.77
CA SER A 674 -15.73 49.30 -46.93
C SER A 674 -15.71 47.83 -46.48
N GLU A 675 -16.86 47.26 -46.16
CA GLU A 675 -17.07 45.81 -46.24
C GLU A 675 -18.38 45.53 -46.96
N THR A 676 -18.28 45.15 -48.24
CA THR A 676 -19.31 44.43 -49.00
C THR A 676 -18.61 43.58 -50.08
N THR A 677 -18.43 42.28 -49.78
CA THR A 677 -18.63 41.05 -50.63
C THR A 677 -18.19 40.99 -52.13
N PRO A 678 -18.07 39.79 -52.77
CA PRO A 678 -17.68 38.44 -52.30
C PRO A 678 -16.76 37.63 -53.28
N LYS A 679 -16.24 36.50 -52.76
CA LYS A 679 -15.75 35.24 -53.38
C LYS A 679 -15.66 35.10 -54.92
N LYS A 680 -14.52 34.58 -55.40
CA LYS A 680 -14.47 33.48 -56.39
C LYS A 680 -13.17 32.66 -56.34
N THR A 681 -13.38 31.37 -56.54
CA THR A 681 -12.54 30.16 -56.60
C THR A 681 -11.34 30.21 -57.56
N ARG A 682 -10.21 29.56 -57.21
CA ARG A 682 -9.64 28.46 -58.02
C ARG A 682 -8.44 27.73 -57.37
N THR A 683 -8.49 26.42 -57.58
CA THR A 683 -7.55 25.32 -57.33
C THR A 683 -6.31 25.31 -58.23
N SER A 684 -5.17 24.80 -57.72
CA SER A 684 -4.29 23.76 -58.31
C SER A 684 -2.88 23.86 -57.71
N LYS A 685 -2.41 22.89 -56.94
CA LYS A 685 -1.63 21.69 -57.35
C LYS A 685 -0.19 21.96 -57.82
N THR A 686 0.73 21.34 -57.06
CA THR A 686 1.95 20.59 -57.43
C THR A 686 3.28 21.26 -57.78
N LYS A 687 4.32 20.59 -57.21
CA LYS A 687 5.69 20.35 -57.70
C LYS A 687 6.68 21.50 -57.55
N GLU A 688 7.98 21.32 -57.38
CA GLU A 688 8.93 20.26 -56.97
C GLU A 688 10.31 20.94 -57.16
N GLU A 689 11.34 20.43 -56.50
CA GLU A 689 12.77 20.58 -56.84
C GLU A 689 13.52 21.90 -56.59
N ARG A 690 14.46 21.77 -55.63
CA ARG A 690 15.92 21.98 -55.72
C ARG A 690 16.44 23.28 -56.37
N ALA A 691 17.16 24.04 -55.54
CA ALA A 691 18.60 24.21 -55.67
C ALA A 691 19.22 24.30 -54.27
#